data_AF-A0A0J8VIJ0-F1
#
_entry.id   AF-A0A0J8VIJ0-F1
#
_cell.length_a   1.000
_cell.length_b   1.000
_cell.length_c   1.000
_cell.angle_alpha   90.00
_cell.angle_beta   90.00
_cell.angle_gamma   90.00
#
_symmetry.space_group_name_H-M   'P 1'
#
loop_
_entity.id
_entity.type
_entity.pdbx_description
1 polymer ?
#
loop_
_entity_poly.entity_id
_entity_poly.type
_entity_poly.pdbx_seq_one_letter_code
_entity_poly.pdbx_strand_id
1 'polypeptide(L)'
;MTQPLLRRPRTLLLAVQLGLSGALLAFTSLPAAAEEAPAARTFPQPPDALLGPLFTDVQSAKLFPDQKTFADAVPKGDPLMILADYRMQRNQSGFDLRHFVDVNFTLPAAGEKYVPPAGQSLRAHIDGLWPVLTRTTDTAGKWDSLLPLPKPYVVPGGRFREVYYWDSYFTMLGLAESGHWDKVQDMVDNFAYEIDTWGHIPNGNRSYYLSRSQPPFFAFMVELLATHEGDDTLKKYLPQLKAEYAYWMEGSDTLANGGANKRVVKLQDGSLLNRYWDDRDTPRTESWLDDVTTAKKNPDRPATEIYRDLRAAAASGWDFSSRWMDNPEKLGTIRTTSIVPVDLNALMYQLEKTLAHASKVAGDNAGAAQYDELANKRQQAIEANLWNDKRGWYADYDLRRNAVRDSLTAAALFPLYVKAAAQERADKVAAATQAQLLKAGGVLTTTQKTGQQWDAPNGWAPLQWVATVGLDNYGHKDLAMDVTWRFLTNVQHTYNREQKLVEKYDVSTTGTGGGGGEYPLQDGFGWSNGVTLRMLDLLCGDKTPCDNVPETRPAASNTAGAAKPSQSSASQPLTGNAPQNDASGSQPQPGASAPLANGPAQTDAAKPLTGNQPQSGAQTSSTPAGGQTQNAATPEPAAAQ
;
A
#
# COMPACT_ATOMS: atom_id res chain seq x y z
N MET A 1 16.29 -80.53 57.78
CA MET A 1 17.07 -81.57 57.07
C MET A 1 17.42 -81.06 55.67
N THR A 2 18.42 -81.63 55.02
CA THR A 2 18.86 -81.31 53.65
C THR A 2 18.05 -82.05 52.58
N GLN A 3 18.43 -81.86 51.31
CA GLN A 3 18.12 -82.65 50.09
C GLN A 3 17.11 -82.01 49.10
N PRO A 4 17.33 -82.15 47.76
CA PRO A 4 17.37 -80.95 46.91
C PRO A 4 16.85 -81.10 45.45
N LEU A 5 17.01 -80.05 44.62
CA LEU A 5 17.28 -80.07 43.15
C LEU A 5 16.21 -80.72 42.21
N LEU A 6 15.85 -80.19 41.02
CA LEU A 6 16.65 -79.57 39.95
C LEU A 6 15.79 -78.72 38.96
N ARG A 7 16.51 -77.90 38.15
CA ARG A 7 16.17 -77.37 36.79
C ARG A 7 14.99 -76.38 36.58
N ARG A 8 15.38 -75.15 36.22
CA ARG A 8 14.63 -74.21 35.35
C ARG A 8 14.93 -74.51 33.85
N PRO A 9 14.19 -73.95 32.87
CA PRO A 9 14.56 -72.61 32.35
C PRO A 9 13.41 -71.66 31.96
N ARG A 10 13.53 -70.40 32.41
CA ARG A 10 13.15 -69.13 31.74
C ARG A 10 11.92 -69.09 30.78
N THR A 11 10.79 -68.61 31.30
CA THR A 11 9.92 -67.59 30.66
C THR A 11 8.96 -66.96 31.68
N LEU A 12 9.25 -65.75 32.18
CA LEU A 12 8.28 -64.66 32.40
C LEU A 12 8.96 -63.40 32.99
N LEU A 13 8.21 -62.29 32.99
CA LEU A 13 8.51 -60.97 33.55
C LEU A 13 8.93 -61.10 35.04
N LEU A 14 9.98 -60.42 35.52
CA LEU A 14 10.09 -58.95 35.67
C LEU A 14 9.07 -58.38 36.66
N ALA A 15 9.30 -58.65 37.95
CA ALA A 15 8.72 -57.92 39.08
C ALA A 15 9.88 -57.50 40.01
N VAL A 16 10.16 -56.20 40.12
CA VAL A 16 9.79 -55.31 41.25
C VAL A 16 10.83 -55.30 42.37
N GLN A 17 11.28 -54.07 42.71
CA GLN A 17 12.09 -53.68 43.88
C GLN A 17 13.46 -54.35 44.10
N LEU A 18 14.51 -53.57 43.84
CA LEU A 18 15.70 -53.52 44.69
C LEU A 18 16.00 -52.04 44.97
N GLY A 19 16.01 -51.67 46.25
CA GLY A 19 16.18 -50.28 46.70
C GLY A 19 17.60 -49.97 47.19
N LEU A 20 17.95 -48.69 47.14
CA LEU A 20 19.04 -48.00 47.85
C LEU A 20 20.34 -48.80 48.13
N SER A 21 21.39 -48.50 47.35
CA SER A 21 22.58 -47.75 47.83
C SER A 21 23.71 -47.83 46.80
N GLY A 22 24.24 -46.69 46.32
CA GLY A 22 25.13 -46.72 45.15
C GLY A 22 25.94 -45.47 44.82
N ALA A 23 26.62 -44.90 45.82
CA ALA A 23 27.76 -43.95 45.69
C ALA A 23 27.56 -42.59 44.99
N LEU A 24 28.41 -41.62 45.38
CA LEU A 24 28.55 -40.32 44.73
C LEU A 24 29.39 -40.45 43.45
N LEU A 25 29.00 -39.75 42.39
CA LEU A 25 29.93 -39.21 41.39
C LEU A 25 29.47 -37.80 40.96
N ALA A 26 30.41 -36.98 40.50
CA ALA A 26 30.26 -35.53 40.45
C ALA A 26 29.21 -35.03 39.44
N PHE A 27 28.33 -34.13 39.89
CA PHE A 27 27.60 -33.22 39.01
C PHE A 27 28.40 -31.94 38.80
N THR A 28 29.01 -31.79 37.63
CA THR A 28 29.48 -30.48 37.14
C THR A 28 28.27 -29.65 36.72
N SER A 29 28.01 -28.55 37.40
CA SER A 29 26.92 -27.63 37.07
C SER A 29 27.22 -26.85 35.78
N LEU A 30 26.85 -27.42 34.64
CA LEU A 30 26.67 -26.65 33.41
C LEU A 30 25.46 -25.72 33.61
N PRO A 31 25.62 -24.39 33.46
CA PRO A 31 24.48 -23.49 33.44
C PRO A 31 23.72 -23.70 32.12
N ALA A 32 22.68 -24.51 32.17
CA ALA A 32 21.69 -24.56 31.10
C ALA A 32 20.97 -23.19 31.08
N ALA A 33 21.41 -22.31 30.18
CA ALA A 33 20.66 -21.13 29.81
C ALA A 33 19.39 -21.61 29.09
N ALA A 34 18.35 -21.92 29.88
CA ALA A 34 17.01 -22.09 29.37
C ALA A 34 16.52 -20.71 28.92
N GLU A 35 16.75 -20.41 27.65
CA GLU A 35 16.19 -19.24 26.98
C GLU A 35 14.66 -19.32 27.12
N GLU A 36 14.08 -18.39 27.89
CA GLU A 36 12.63 -18.34 28.08
C GLU A 36 11.98 -18.10 26.72
N ALA A 37 11.29 -19.12 26.19
CA ALA A 37 10.50 -18.99 24.98
C ALA A 37 9.52 -17.82 25.19
N PRO A 38 9.56 -16.77 24.35
CA PRO A 38 8.86 -15.53 24.62
C PRO A 38 7.37 -15.79 24.76
N ALA A 39 6.78 -15.30 25.86
CA ALA A 39 5.37 -15.51 26.16
C ALA A 39 4.51 -15.11 24.95
N ALA A 40 3.66 -16.03 24.49
CA ALA A 40 2.92 -15.87 23.25
C ALA A 40 2.06 -14.59 23.30
N ARG A 41 2.33 -13.63 22.41
CA ARG A 41 1.66 -12.31 22.38
C ARG A 41 0.15 -12.49 22.26
N THR A 42 -0.58 -12.14 23.33
CA THR A 42 -2.04 -12.22 23.38
C THR A 42 -2.67 -11.02 22.68
N PHE A 43 -2.87 -11.12 21.37
CA PHE A 43 -3.54 -10.08 20.60
C PHE A 43 -5.00 -9.85 21.06
N PRO A 44 -5.45 -8.59 21.21
CA PRO A 44 -6.85 -8.25 21.39
C PRO A 44 -7.75 -8.91 20.35
N GLN A 45 -8.85 -9.52 20.80
CA GLN A 45 -9.76 -10.21 19.89
C GLN A 45 -10.53 -9.22 19.03
N PRO A 46 -10.67 -9.47 17.71
CA PRO A 46 -11.49 -8.64 16.84
C PRO A 46 -12.99 -8.82 17.17
N PRO A 47 -13.85 -7.80 16.94
CA PRO A 47 -15.27 -7.83 17.26
C PRO A 47 -16.02 -9.08 16.78
N ASP A 48 -15.70 -9.61 15.60
CA ASP A 48 -16.35 -10.82 15.06
C ASP A 48 -16.00 -12.10 15.83
N ALA A 49 -14.80 -12.18 16.44
CA ALA A 49 -14.42 -13.26 17.35
C ALA A 49 -14.95 -13.02 18.78
N LEU A 50 -14.87 -11.77 19.26
CA LEU A 50 -15.27 -11.36 20.62
C LEU A 50 -16.80 -11.44 20.84
N LEU A 51 -17.58 -11.10 19.81
CA LEU A 51 -19.04 -11.04 19.83
C LEU A 51 -19.69 -12.10 18.93
N GLY A 52 -18.91 -12.89 18.18
CA GLY A 52 -19.33 -14.15 17.55
C GLY A 52 -20.68 -14.10 16.80
N PRO A 53 -21.67 -14.93 17.19
CA PRO A 53 -23.00 -14.92 16.57
C PRO A 53 -23.70 -13.55 16.64
N LEU A 54 -23.60 -12.82 17.76
CA LEU A 54 -24.22 -11.50 17.90
C LEU A 54 -23.63 -10.50 16.89
N PHE A 55 -22.32 -10.56 16.62
CA PHE A 55 -21.72 -9.76 15.55
C PHE A 55 -22.30 -10.10 14.18
N THR A 56 -22.36 -11.40 13.87
CA THR A 56 -22.91 -11.90 12.60
C THR A 56 -24.36 -11.49 12.42
N ASP A 57 -25.17 -11.63 13.47
CA ASP A 57 -26.61 -11.34 13.46
C ASP A 57 -26.88 -9.82 13.34
N VAL A 58 -26.12 -8.96 14.02
CA VAL A 58 -26.22 -7.48 13.90
C VAL A 58 -25.79 -6.97 12.52
N GLN A 59 -24.65 -7.46 12.01
CA GLN A 59 -24.21 -7.10 10.66
C GLN A 59 -25.20 -7.59 9.60
N SER A 60 -25.76 -8.80 9.78
CA SER A 60 -26.75 -9.39 8.86
C SER A 60 -28.09 -8.64 8.84
N ALA A 61 -28.52 -8.13 9.99
CA ALA A 61 -29.73 -7.32 10.11
C ALA A 61 -29.59 -5.90 9.49
N LYS A 62 -28.39 -5.48 9.07
CA LYS A 62 -28.09 -4.15 8.51
C LYS A 62 -28.63 -3.00 9.38
N LEU A 63 -28.46 -3.12 10.70
CA LEU A 63 -28.97 -2.11 11.65
C LEU A 63 -28.36 -0.71 11.45
N PHE A 64 -27.17 -0.65 10.83
CA PHE A 64 -26.42 0.57 10.51
C PHE A 64 -26.06 0.59 9.02
N PRO A 65 -26.03 1.76 8.37
CA PRO A 65 -25.77 1.88 6.94
C PRO A 65 -24.30 1.61 6.56
N ASP A 66 -23.36 1.86 7.48
CA ASP A 66 -21.95 1.50 7.35
C ASP A 66 -21.63 0.36 8.33
N GLN A 67 -21.10 -0.75 7.83
CA GLN A 67 -20.76 -1.94 8.61
C GLN A 67 -19.63 -1.70 9.63
N LYS A 68 -18.78 -0.70 9.39
CA LYS A 68 -17.74 -0.26 10.34
C LYS A 68 -18.34 0.39 11.61
N THR A 69 -19.61 0.82 11.57
CA THR A 69 -20.32 1.37 12.75
C THR A 69 -20.39 0.38 13.91
N PHE A 70 -20.61 -0.92 13.63
CA PHE A 70 -20.67 -1.93 14.68
C PHE A 70 -19.31 -2.62 14.93
N ALA A 71 -18.37 -2.58 13.99
CA ALA A 71 -16.98 -2.95 14.24
C ALA A 71 -16.29 -2.00 15.26
N ASP A 72 -16.78 -0.77 15.38
CA ASP A 72 -16.29 0.26 16.32
C ASP A 72 -17.26 0.49 17.50
N ALA A 73 -18.21 -0.42 17.75
CA ALA A 73 -19.12 -0.34 18.88
C ALA A 73 -18.49 -0.95 20.15
N VAL A 74 -18.43 -0.17 21.23
CA VAL A 74 -17.78 -0.58 22.49
C VAL A 74 -18.80 -1.29 23.41
N PRO A 75 -18.55 -2.54 23.84
CA PRO A 75 -19.39 -3.22 24.84
C PRO A 75 -19.43 -2.46 26.17
N LYS A 76 -20.63 -2.19 26.69
CA LYS A 76 -20.84 -1.54 28.00
C LYS A 76 -20.66 -2.49 29.20
N GLY A 77 -20.63 -3.80 28.93
CA GLY A 77 -20.46 -4.88 29.91
C GLY A 77 -19.69 -6.03 29.31
N ASP A 78 -19.45 -7.09 30.09
CA ASP A 78 -18.60 -8.20 29.63
C ASP A 78 -19.22 -8.93 28.42
N PRO A 79 -18.48 -9.07 27.29
CA PRO A 79 -18.95 -9.78 26.10
C PRO A 79 -19.50 -11.17 26.37
N LEU A 80 -19.00 -11.90 27.37
CA LEU A 80 -19.52 -13.23 27.73
C LEU A 80 -20.93 -13.13 28.37
N MET A 81 -21.18 -12.09 29.16
CA MET A 81 -22.50 -11.82 29.73
C MET A 81 -23.48 -11.33 28.66
N ILE A 82 -23.07 -10.37 27.81
CA ILE A 82 -23.87 -9.88 26.68
C ILE A 82 -24.23 -11.04 25.73
N LEU A 83 -23.30 -11.98 25.49
CA LEU A 83 -23.57 -13.18 24.70
C LEU A 83 -24.51 -14.19 25.38
N ALA A 84 -24.47 -14.30 26.71
CA ALA A 84 -25.41 -15.13 27.46
C ALA A 84 -26.84 -14.54 27.39
N ASP A 85 -26.98 -13.25 27.68
CA ASP A 85 -28.24 -12.52 27.62
C ASP A 85 -28.82 -12.54 26.20
N TYR A 86 -27.99 -12.32 25.17
CA TYR A 86 -28.41 -12.42 23.78
C TYR A 86 -28.94 -13.81 23.43
N ARG A 87 -28.25 -14.89 23.85
CA ARG A 87 -28.70 -16.27 23.62
C ARG A 87 -30.03 -16.58 24.32
N MET A 88 -30.26 -16.01 25.50
CA MET A 88 -31.53 -16.14 26.23
C MET A 88 -32.67 -15.35 25.58
N GLN A 89 -32.40 -14.15 25.05
CA GLN A 89 -33.42 -13.24 24.55
C GLN A 89 -33.78 -13.43 23.08
N ARG A 90 -32.83 -13.77 22.20
CA ARG A 90 -33.01 -13.70 20.72
C ARG A 90 -34.11 -14.57 20.12
N ASN A 91 -34.57 -15.58 20.85
CA ASN A 91 -35.66 -16.48 20.44
C ASN A 91 -37.01 -16.16 21.13
N GLN A 92 -37.08 -15.09 21.94
CA GLN A 92 -38.30 -14.71 22.66
C GLN A 92 -39.23 -13.87 21.78
N SER A 93 -40.54 -14.02 21.99
CA SER A 93 -41.55 -13.19 21.33
C SER A 93 -41.39 -11.73 21.75
N GLY A 94 -41.24 -10.82 20.78
CA GLY A 94 -41.02 -9.39 21.04
C GLY A 94 -39.55 -8.97 21.24
N PHE A 95 -38.58 -9.86 21.00
CA PHE A 95 -37.17 -9.47 20.96
C PHE A 95 -36.89 -8.49 19.81
N ASP A 96 -36.29 -7.34 20.13
CA ASP A 96 -35.73 -6.41 19.14
C ASP A 96 -34.20 -6.33 19.26
N LEU A 97 -33.52 -6.65 18.16
CA LEU A 97 -32.06 -6.63 18.07
C LEU A 97 -31.51 -5.20 18.14
N ARG A 98 -32.25 -4.19 17.65
CA ARG A 98 -31.84 -2.78 17.71
C ARG A 98 -31.79 -2.30 19.16
N HIS A 99 -32.89 -2.44 19.90
CA HIS A 99 -32.94 -2.11 21.32
C HIS A 99 -31.89 -2.88 22.12
N PHE A 100 -31.67 -4.17 21.84
CA PHE A 100 -30.61 -4.95 22.49
C PHE A 100 -29.21 -4.35 22.25
N VAL A 101 -28.91 -3.90 21.03
CA VAL A 101 -27.64 -3.22 20.72
C VAL A 101 -27.54 -1.87 21.42
N ASP A 102 -28.58 -1.03 21.32
CA ASP A 102 -28.59 0.32 21.89
C ASP A 102 -28.47 0.30 23.43
N VAL A 103 -28.98 -0.75 24.09
CA VAL A 103 -28.76 -1.03 25.52
C VAL A 103 -27.31 -1.45 25.80
N ASN A 104 -26.80 -2.48 25.11
CA ASN A 104 -25.54 -3.17 25.48
C ASN A 104 -24.25 -2.54 24.93
N PHE A 105 -24.32 -1.65 23.94
CA PHE A 105 -23.15 -1.07 23.29
C PHE A 105 -23.17 0.45 23.29
N THR A 106 -22.00 1.06 23.38
CA THR A 106 -21.78 2.47 23.05
C THR A 106 -21.35 2.54 21.59
N LEU A 107 -22.22 3.08 20.75
CA LEU A 107 -21.93 3.31 19.34
C LEU A 107 -20.98 4.51 19.17
N PRO A 108 -20.15 4.54 18.12
CA PRO A 108 -19.28 5.68 17.86
C PRO A 108 -20.11 6.95 17.57
N ALA A 109 -19.67 8.08 18.14
CA ALA A 109 -20.29 9.37 17.91
C ALA A 109 -20.16 9.81 16.43
N ALA A 110 -21.11 10.61 15.97
CA ALA A 110 -20.94 11.37 14.73
C ALA A 110 -19.86 12.45 14.93
N GLY A 111 -18.92 12.56 13.99
CA GLY A 111 -17.91 13.62 14.02
C GLY A 111 -18.52 15.01 13.81
N GLU A 112 -17.91 16.03 14.42
CA GLU A 112 -18.31 17.41 14.18
C GLU A 112 -18.08 17.81 12.72
N LYS A 113 -19.03 18.55 12.15
CA LYS A 113 -18.90 19.08 10.79
C LYS A 113 -18.07 20.35 10.81
N TYR A 114 -16.79 20.24 10.49
CA TYR A 114 -15.98 21.41 10.18
C TYR A 114 -16.50 22.10 8.92
N VAL A 115 -16.60 23.42 8.97
CA VAL A 115 -16.94 24.29 7.84
C VAL A 115 -15.91 25.43 7.86
N PRO A 116 -15.17 25.68 6.77
CA PRO A 116 -14.18 26.76 6.74
C PRO A 116 -14.85 28.14 6.87
N PRO A 117 -14.16 29.13 7.48
CA PRO A 117 -14.52 30.53 7.36
C PRO A 117 -14.63 30.97 5.90
N ALA A 118 -15.61 31.79 5.57
CA ALA A 118 -15.85 32.26 4.21
C ALA A 118 -14.61 33.00 3.65
N GLY A 119 -14.09 32.52 2.52
CA GLY A 119 -12.90 33.09 1.88
C GLY A 119 -11.55 32.58 2.43
N GLN A 120 -11.53 31.57 3.29
CA GLN A 120 -10.30 30.89 3.70
C GLN A 120 -9.58 30.27 2.49
N SER A 121 -8.26 30.45 2.41
CA SER A 121 -7.43 29.86 1.36
C SER A 121 -7.24 28.34 1.53
N LEU A 122 -6.89 27.65 0.45
CA LEU A 122 -6.68 26.20 0.44
C LEU A 122 -5.64 25.76 1.48
N ARG A 123 -4.51 26.48 1.59
CA ARG A 123 -3.47 26.26 2.60
C ARG A 123 -4.01 26.46 4.02
N ALA A 124 -4.57 27.64 4.32
CA ALA A 124 -5.06 27.95 5.67
C ALA A 124 -6.22 27.03 6.12
N HIS A 125 -6.99 26.48 5.18
CA HIS A 125 -7.99 25.45 5.44
C HIS A 125 -7.36 24.12 5.86
N ILE A 126 -6.30 23.69 5.17
CA ILE A 126 -5.55 22.48 5.54
C ILE A 126 -4.90 22.65 6.92
N ASP A 127 -4.24 23.78 7.18
CA ASP A 127 -3.60 24.05 8.48
C ASP A 127 -4.63 24.05 9.62
N GLY A 128 -5.81 24.64 9.37
CA GLY A 128 -6.95 24.64 10.30
C GLY A 128 -7.59 23.26 10.52
N LEU A 129 -7.34 22.28 9.66
CA LEU A 129 -7.85 20.91 9.78
C LEU A 129 -6.94 19.98 10.59
N TRP A 130 -5.66 20.29 10.79
CA TRP A 130 -4.78 19.40 11.56
C TRP A 130 -5.27 19.13 13.00
N PRO A 131 -5.77 20.11 13.78
CA PRO A 131 -6.39 19.84 15.07
C PRO A 131 -7.69 19.02 14.96
N VAL A 132 -8.50 19.27 13.92
CA VAL A 132 -9.79 18.59 13.67
C VAL A 132 -9.59 17.12 13.32
N LEU A 133 -8.48 16.78 12.66
CA LEU A 133 -8.07 15.42 12.33
C LEU A 133 -7.19 14.76 13.40
N THR A 134 -6.70 15.50 14.41
CA THR A 134 -5.89 14.93 15.51
C THR A 134 -6.77 14.16 16.50
N ARG A 135 -6.32 12.97 16.92
CA ARG A 135 -6.91 12.17 18.00
C ARG A 135 -5.83 11.84 19.04
N THR A 136 -6.28 11.57 20.27
CA THR A 136 -5.46 11.06 21.36
C THR A 136 -6.19 9.86 21.95
N THR A 137 -5.49 8.75 22.15
CA THR A 137 -6.03 7.53 22.76
C THR A 137 -4.88 6.81 23.46
N ASP A 138 -4.37 7.44 24.52
CA ASP A 138 -3.33 6.87 25.41
C ASP A 138 -3.86 5.64 26.18
N THR A 139 -5.18 5.59 26.37
CA THR A 139 -5.93 4.52 27.01
C THR A 139 -7.16 4.17 26.17
N ALA A 140 -7.51 2.89 26.12
CA ALA A 140 -8.68 2.38 25.39
C ALA A 140 -9.63 1.63 26.35
N GLY A 141 -10.90 1.52 25.97
CA GLY A 141 -11.87 0.71 26.71
C GLY A 141 -11.49 -0.77 26.70
N LYS A 142 -11.73 -1.50 27.80
CA LYS A 142 -11.36 -2.92 27.99
C LYS A 142 -11.76 -3.86 26.83
N TRP A 143 -12.82 -3.50 26.10
CA TRP A 143 -13.35 -4.24 24.95
C TRP A 143 -13.59 -3.34 23.72
N ASP A 144 -12.97 -2.15 23.68
CA ASP A 144 -12.96 -1.33 22.46
C ASP A 144 -12.17 -2.07 21.37
N SER A 145 -12.53 -1.85 20.11
CA SER A 145 -11.68 -2.30 19.00
C SER A 145 -10.53 -1.32 18.74
N LEU A 146 -10.59 -0.07 19.21
CA LEU A 146 -9.50 0.90 19.12
C LEU A 146 -8.33 0.49 20.01
N LEU A 147 -7.12 0.46 19.45
CA LEU A 147 -5.89 0.13 20.16
C LEU A 147 -5.24 1.42 20.68
N PRO A 148 -4.72 1.45 21.92
CA PRO A 148 -4.11 2.66 22.45
C PRO A 148 -2.79 2.97 21.75
N LEU A 149 -2.45 4.26 21.66
CA LEU A 149 -1.21 4.79 21.10
C LEU A 149 -0.63 5.84 22.07
N PRO A 150 0.70 5.82 22.35
CA PRO A 150 1.31 6.64 23.40
C PRO A 150 1.33 8.14 23.10
N LYS A 151 1.15 8.56 21.85
CA LYS A 151 1.17 9.96 21.40
C LYS A 151 -0.11 10.31 20.61
N PRO A 152 -0.47 11.61 20.49
CA PRO A 152 -1.47 12.06 19.52
C PRO A 152 -1.15 11.62 18.08
N TYR A 153 -2.17 11.43 17.26
CA TYR A 153 -2.03 11.02 15.85
C TYR A 153 -3.08 11.69 14.98
N VAL A 154 -2.79 11.85 13.68
CA VAL A 154 -3.74 12.40 12.71
C VAL A 154 -4.46 11.25 12.00
N VAL A 155 -5.79 11.30 11.94
CA VAL A 155 -6.63 10.32 11.21
C VAL A 155 -7.00 10.83 9.82
N PRO A 156 -7.29 9.94 8.84
CA PRO A 156 -7.57 10.39 7.48
C PRO A 156 -8.82 11.27 7.35
N GLY A 157 -9.92 10.94 8.01
CA GLY A 157 -11.18 11.72 7.99
C GLY A 157 -12.45 10.88 7.83
N GLY A 158 -13.61 11.49 8.11
CA GLY A 158 -14.92 10.84 7.97
C GLY A 158 -15.09 9.57 8.82
N ARG A 159 -15.32 8.42 8.17
CA ARG A 159 -15.43 7.08 8.80
C ARG A 159 -14.11 6.54 9.37
N PHE A 160 -12.99 7.14 8.95
CA PHE A 160 -11.64 6.81 9.39
C PHE A 160 -11.30 7.66 10.63
N ARG A 161 -11.43 7.03 11.79
CA ARG A 161 -11.29 7.57 13.16
C ARG A 161 -10.19 6.88 13.97
N GLU A 162 -9.32 6.18 13.27
CA GLU A 162 -8.10 5.50 13.70
C GLU A 162 -6.96 5.99 12.80
N VAL A 163 -5.70 5.85 13.23
CA VAL A 163 -4.54 6.06 12.36
C VAL A 163 -4.55 4.99 11.26
N TYR A 164 -4.06 5.31 10.07
CA TYR A 164 -3.80 4.35 9.00
C TYR A 164 -2.34 4.50 8.55
N TYR A 165 -1.66 3.38 8.37
CA TYR A 165 -0.20 3.33 8.25
C TYR A 165 0.33 4.16 7.06
N TRP A 166 0.00 3.81 5.82
CA TRP A 166 0.57 4.52 4.67
C TRP A 166 0.01 5.94 4.52
N ASP A 167 -1.27 6.17 4.86
CA ASP A 167 -1.92 7.48 4.92
C ASP A 167 -1.12 8.48 5.75
N SER A 168 -0.61 8.03 6.91
CA SER A 168 0.16 8.89 7.80
C SER A 168 1.46 9.38 7.19
N TYR A 169 2.15 8.64 6.31
CA TYR A 169 3.35 9.18 5.66
C TYR A 169 3.02 10.40 4.77
N PHE A 170 1.99 10.28 3.93
CA PHE A 170 1.56 11.38 3.07
C PHE A 170 0.95 12.54 3.86
N THR A 171 0.41 12.27 5.05
CA THR A 171 -0.04 13.28 6.02
C THR A 171 1.14 13.98 6.72
N MET A 172 2.15 13.22 7.15
CA MET A 172 3.38 13.71 7.79
C MET A 172 4.19 14.61 6.88
N LEU A 173 4.17 14.39 5.57
CA LEU A 173 4.74 15.33 4.59
C LEU A 173 4.10 16.73 4.69
N GLY A 174 2.79 16.81 4.92
CA GLY A 174 2.09 18.09 5.15
C GLY A 174 2.40 18.71 6.50
N LEU A 175 2.47 17.89 7.56
CA LEU A 175 2.83 18.34 8.90
C LEU A 175 4.28 18.87 8.96
N ALA A 176 5.21 18.21 8.28
CA ALA A 176 6.60 18.66 8.13
C ALA A 176 6.70 20.02 7.42
N GLU A 177 5.90 20.22 6.36
CA GLU A 177 5.85 21.46 5.60
C GLU A 177 5.27 22.61 6.43
N SER A 178 4.11 22.38 7.07
CA SER A 178 3.47 23.33 8.01
C SER A 178 4.20 23.48 9.36
N GLY A 179 5.41 22.91 9.50
CA GLY A 179 6.28 23.08 10.67
C GLY A 179 5.91 22.27 11.92
N HIS A 180 4.89 21.42 11.83
CA HIS A 180 4.41 20.51 12.89
C HIS A 180 5.29 19.26 13.06
N TRP A 181 6.60 19.47 13.20
CA TRP A 181 7.59 18.41 13.42
C TRP A 181 7.36 17.64 14.73
N ASP A 182 6.70 18.26 15.71
CA ASP A 182 6.19 17.58 16.91
C ASP A 182 5.25 16.41 16.54
N LYS A 183 4.36 16.62 15.57
CA LYS A 183 3.37 15.63 15.12
C LYS A 183 3.96 14.61 14.15
N VAL A 184 5.01 14.99 13.43
CA VAL A 184 5.85 14.05 12.68
C VAL A 184 6.52 13.09 13.66
N GLN A 185 7.21 13.60 14.69
CA GLN A 185 7.87 12.77 15.70
C GLN A 185 6.88 11.90 16.48
N ASP A 186 5.75 12.45 16.93
CA ASP A 186 4.70 11.71 17.64
C ASP A 186 4.14 10.53 16.84
N MET A 187 3.96 10.68 15.51
CA MET A 187 3.54 9.56 14.67
C MET A 187 4.66 8.52 14.44
N VAL A 188 5.94 8.91 14.32
CA VAL A 188 7.03 7.91 14.26
C VAL A 188 7.15 7.15 15.59
N ASP A 189 7.05 7.83 16.73
CA ASP A 189 7.04 7.20 18.06
C ASP A 189 5.85 6.23 18.23
N ASN A 190 4.66 6.58 17.71
CA ASN A 190 3.48 5.70 17.69
C ASN A 190 3.68 4.45 16.83
N PHE A 191 4.20 4.59 15.61
CA PHE A 191 4.43 3.44 14.73
C PHE A 191 5.56 2.53 15.23
N ALA A 192 6.60 3.10 15.86
CA ALA A 192 7.60 2.33 16.59
C ALA A 192 6.96 1.50 17.72
N TYR A 193 6.06 2.09 18.49
CA TYR A 193 5.30 1.41 19.55
C TYR A 193 4.40 0.27 19.00
N GLU A 194 3.77 0.44 17.84
CA GLU A 194 2.98 -0.64 17.21
C GLU A 194 3.86 -1.81 16.76
N ILE A 195 5.05 -1.55 16.20
CA ILE A 195 6.04 -2.59 15.86
C ILE A 195 6.47 -3.35 17.11
N ASP A 196 6.85 -2.66 18.18
CA ASP A 196 7.31 -3.29 19.41
C ASP A 196 6.19 -4.09 20.10
N THR A 197 4.96 -3.57 20.13
CA THR A 197 3.81 -4.18 20.82
C THR A 197 3.20 -5.33 20.02
N TRP A 198 2.91 -5.14 18.73
CA TRP A 198 2.18 -6.08 17.89
C TRP A 198 3.10 -6.91 16.98
N GLY A 199 4.28 -6.42 16.64
CA GLY A 199 5.28 -7.08 15.78
C GLY A 199 5.26 -6.55 14.34
N HIS A 200 4.31 -5.68 14.02
CA HIS A 200 4.18 -4.96 12.76
C HIS A 200 3.25 -3.77 12.98
N ILE A 201 3.30 -2.79 12.09
CA ILE A 201 2.29 -1.73 12.04
C ILE A 201 1.03 -2.32 11.41
N PRO A 202 -0.12 -2.36 12.11
CA PRO A 202 -1.37 -2.84 11.54
C PRO A 202 -1.88 -1.90 10.43
N ASN A 203 -2.87 -2.34 9.65
CA ASN A 203 -3.55 -1.51 8.63
C ASN A 203 -4.00 -0.14 9.19
N GLY A 204 -4.44 -0.15 10.45
CA GLY A 204 -4.65 1.00 11.32
C GLY A 204 -4.81 0.53 12.77
N ASN A 205 -4.89 1.42 13.76
CA ASN A 205 -4.89 1.04 15.19
C ASN A 205 -6.22 0.43 15.70
N ARG A 206 -6.70 -0.65 15.06
CA ARG A 206 -7.90 -1.43 15.43
C ARG A 206 -7.61 -2.93 15.58
N SER A 207 -8.28 -3.60 16.50
CA SER A 207 -8.11 -5.05 16.75
C SER A 207 -8.49 -5.93 15.54
N TYR A 208 -9.41 -5.47 14.68
CA TYR A 208 -9.72 -6.15 13.41
C TYR A 208 -8.70 -5.93 12.29
N TYR A 209 -7.76 -5.01 12.47
CA TYR A 209 -6.63 -4.76 11.57
C TYR A 209 -5.34 -5.46 11.98
N LEU A 210 -5.20 -5.97 13.21
CA LEU A 210 -4.03 -6.72 13.70
C LEU A 210 -3.65 -7.96 12.86
N SER A 211 -4.53 -8.42 11.97
CA SER A 211 -4.24 -9.53 11.06
C SER A 211 -3.45 -9.15 9.81
N ARG A 212 -3.18 -7.85 9.57
CA ARG A 212 -2.47 -7.36 8.38
C ARG A 212 -1.83 -5.99 8.60
N SER A 213 -0.80 -5.70 7.81
CA SER A 213 -0.24 -4.36 7.67
C SER A 213 -0.91 -3.56 6.52
N GLN A 214 -0.17 -2.59 6.00
CA GLN A 214 -0.44 -1.76 4.82
C GLN A 214 0.88 -1.63 4.01
N PRO A 215 0.95 -0.88 2.90
CA PRO A 215 2.22 -0.62 2.20
C PRO A 215 3.29 -0.04 3.15
N PRO A 216 4.52 -0.61 3.21
CA PRO A 216 5.48 -0.27 4.26
C PRO A 216 6.16 1.09 4.02
N PHE A 217 5.72 2.10 4.77
CA PHE A 217 6.22 3.47 4.69
C PHE A 217 7.03 3.93 5.92
N PHE A 218 7.19 3.12 6.97
CA PHE A 218 7.91 3.51 8.20
C PHE A 218 9.38 3.89 7.94
N ALA A 219 10.03 3.25 6.97
CA ALA A 219 11.34 3.67 6.46
C ALA A 219 11.35 5.14 6.01
N PHE A 220 10.38 5.53 5.17
CA PHE A 220 10.23 6.89 4.65
C PHE A 220 9.79 7.89 5.74
N MET A 221 9.04 7.45 6.75
CA MET A 221 8.67 8.25 7.91
C MET A 221 9.89 8.59 8.79
N VAL A 222 10.73 7.59 9.06
CA VAL A 222 11.99 7.74 9.80
C VAL A 222 13.00 8.58 9.02
N GLU A 223 13.10 8.39 7.69
CA GLU A 223 13.92 9.24 6.81
C GLU A 223 13.40 10.69 6.76
N LEU A 224 12.08 10.90 6.69
CA LEU A 224 11.48 12.25 6.74
C LEU A 224 11.85 12.98 8.02
N LEU A 225 11.70 12.34 9.19
CA LEU A 225 12.09 12.92 10.48
C LEU A 225 13.60 13.18 10.55
N ALA A 226 14.43 12.29 10.00
CA ALA A 226 15.87 12.48 9.91
C ALA A 226 16.30 13.69 9.06
N THR A 227 15.45 14.19 8.14
CA THR A 227 15.73 15.46 7.43
C THR A 227 15.67 16.70 8.33
N HIS A 228 15.03 16.59 9.51
CA HIS A 228 14.93 17.65 10.51
C HIS A 228 15.85 17.39 11.72
N GLU A 229 15.85 16.17 12.26
CA GLU A 229 16.59 15.80 13.47
C GLU A 229 18.00 15.25 13.21
N GLY A 230 18.34 14.90 11.97
CA GLY A 230 19.63 14.35 11.57
C GLY A 230 19.74 12.82 11.72
N ASP A 231 20.89 12.27 11.33
CA ASP A 231 21.07 10.82 11.15
C ASP A 231 20.91 9.96 12.43
N ASP A 232 21.13 10.51 13.64
CA ASP A 232 20.88 9.78 14.89
C ASP A 232 19.40 9.33 15.04
N THR A 233 18.48 9.97 14.31
CA THR A 233 17.08 9.52 14.14
C THR A 233 17.00 8.11 13.54
N LEU A 234 17.79 7.84 12.50
CA LEU A 234 17.84 6.54 11.82
C LEU A 234 18.30 5.44 12.78
N LYS A 235 19.23 5.79 13.67
CA LYS A 235 19.78 4.93 14.72
C LYS A 235 18.80 4.74 15.89
N LYS A 236 18.01 5.76 16.26
CA LYS A 236 16.93 5.65 17.26
C LYS A 236 15.92 4.56 16.89
N TYR A 237 15.46 4.54 15.64
CA TYR A 237 14.42 3.60 15.17
C TYR A 237 14.96 2.38 14.41
N LEU A 238 16.28 2.18 14.35
CA LEU A 238 16.90 1.00 13.74
C LEU A 238 16.35 -0.34 14.28
N PRO A 239 16.06 -0.51 15.59
CA PRO A 239 15.46 -1.74 16.10
C PRO A 239 14.11 -2.05 15.46
N GLN A 240 13.24 -1.03 15.35
CA GLN A 240 11.89 -1.18 14.80
C GLN A 240 11.91 -1.35 13.27
N LEU A 241 12.83 -0.67 12.55
CA LEU A 241 13.09 -0.95 11.14
C LEU A 241 13.53 -2.41 10.91
N LYS A 242 14.42 -2.94 11.77
CA LYS A 242 14.85 -4.35 11.72
C LYS A 242 13.70 -5.32 12.03
N ALA A 243 12.81 -4.96 12.96
CA ALA A 243 11.64 -5.76 13.32
C ALA A 243 10.54 -5.76 12.26
N GLU A 244 10.20 -4.63 11.63
CA GLU A 244 9.23 -4.58 10.54
C GLU A 244 9.73 -5.40 9.33
N TYR A 245 11.02 -5.28 8.99
CA TYR A 245 11.63 -6.11 7.95
C TYR A 245 11.52 -7.60 8.27
N ALA A 246 11.72 -8.02 9.53
CA ALA A 246 11.53 -9.40 9.95
C ALA A 246 10.07 -9.87 9.83
N TYR A 247 9.07 -9.00 10.05
CA TYR A 247 7.66 -9.31 9.77
C TYR A 247 7.40 -9.52 8.27
N TRP A 248 7.92 -8.64 7.40
CA TRP A 248 7.75 -8.79 5.96
C TRP A 248 8.45 -10.05 5.42
N MET A 249 9.61 -10.40 5.98
CA MET A 249 10.40 -11.57 5.60
C MET A 249 10.06 -12.85 6.39
N GLU A 250 8.98 -12.87 7.19
CA GLU A 250 8.62 -14.01 8.04
C GLU A 250 8.51 -15.33 7.25
N GLY A 251 9.46 -16.24 7.47
CA GLY A 251 9.51 -17.56 6.83
C GLY A 251 10.28 -17.63 5.50
N SER A 252 11.17 -16.67 5.22
CA SER A 252 12.07 -16.69 4.05
C SER A 252 13.01 -17.88 4.00
N ASP A 253 13.60 -18.25 5.13
CA ASP A 253 14.85 -19.03 5.17
C ASP A 253 14.65 -20.51 4.84
N THR A 254 13.45 -21.02 5.12
CA THR A 254 13.02 -22.38 4.80
C THR A 254 12.27 -22.48 3.47
N LEU A 255 12.12 -21.35 2.73
CA LEU A 255 11.30 -21.30 1.52
C LEU A 255 12.05 -21.87 0.31
N ALA A 256 11.44 -22.88 -0.32
CA ALA A 256 11.88 -23.45 -1.58
C ALA A 256 11.51 -22.55 -2.77
N ASN A 257 12.25 -22.66 -3.88
CA ASN A 257 11.93 -21.98 -5.13
C ASN A 257 10.54 -22.38 -5.65
N GLY A 258 9.79 -21.41 -6.18
CA GLY A 258 8.37 -21.56 -6.51
C GLY A 258 7.41 -21.52 -5.31
N GLY A 259 7.94 -21.41 -4.08
CA GLY A 259 7.14 -21.35 -2.85
C GLY A 259 6.69 -19.95 -2.47
N ALA A 260 5.62 -19.87 -1.67
CA ALA A 260 5.21 -18.66 -0.97
C ALA A 260 4.76 -18.98 0.46
N ASN A 261 5.18 -18.18 1.43
CA ASN A 261 4.80 -18.30 2.83
C ASN A 261 4.44 -16.90 3.35
N LYS A 262 3.23 -16.73 3.91
CA LYS A 262 2.70 -15.44 4.37
C LYS A 262 2.94 -14.33 3.33
N ARG A 263 3.77 -13.34 3.67
CA ARG A 263 4.14 -12.16 2.87
C ARG A 263 5.37 -12.37 1.97
N VAL A 264 6.03 -13.53 2.03
CA VAL A 264 7.22 -13.87 1.25
C VAL A 264 6.88 -14.78 0.07
N VAL A 265 7.54 -14.55 -1.06
CA VAL A 265 7.49 -15.34 -2.28
C VAL A 265 8.91 -15.58 -2.77
N LYS A 266 9.23 -16.83 -3.11
CA LYS A 266 10.49 -17.18 -3.77
C LYS A 266 10.18 -17.73 -5.14
N LEU A 267 10.59 -17.02 -6.18
CA LEU A 267 10.34 -17.40 -7.56
C LEU A 267 11.19 -18.62 -7.98
N GLN A 268 10.95 -19.14 -9.18
CA GLN A 268 11.59 -20.38 -9.67
C GLN A 268 13.11 -20.22 -9.87
N ASP A 269 13.54 -19.02 -10.27
CA ASP A 269 14.94 -18.58 -10.38
C ASP A 269 15.64 -18.43 -9.02
N GLY A 270 14.88 -18.41 -7.92
CA GLY A 270 15.36 -18.16 -6.56
C GLY A 270 15.23 -16.70 -6.09
N SER A 271 14.73 -15.80 -6.95
CA SER A 271 14.47 -14.41 -6.59
C SER A 271 13.48 -14.32 -5.43
N LEU A 272 13.85 -13.60 -4.37
CA LEU A 272 13.05 -13.43 -3.16
C LEU A 272 12.35 -12.08 -3.20
N LEU A 273 11.02 -12.10 -3.17
CA LEU A 273 10.13 -10.94 -3.27
C LEU A 273 9.00 -11.06 -2.25
N ASN A 274 8.23 -9.98 -2.08
CA ASN A 274 7.11 -9.93 -1.14
C ASN A 274 5.75 -9.79 -1.84
N ARG A 275 4.69 -10.23 -1.15
CA ARG A 275 3.28 -10.05 -1.54
C ARG A 275 2.45 -9.55 -0.35
N TYR A 276 1.34 -8.88 -0.64
CA TYR A 276 0.36 -8.56 0.40
C TYR A 276 -0.38 -9.82 0.87
N TRP A 277 -0.60 -9.91 2.18
CA TRP A 277 -1.20 -11.07 2.85
C TRP A 277 -1.78 -10.62 4.20
N ASP A 278 -3.01 -11.06 4.50
CA ASP A 278 -3.63 -10.98 5.83
C ASP A 278 -3.62 -12.40 6.43
N ASP A 279 -3.31 -12.51 7.72
CA ASP A 279 -3.19 -13.81 8.40
C ASP A 279 -4.56 -14.47 8.73
N ARG A 280 -5.70 -13.82 8.45
CA ARG A 280 -7.08 -14.38 8.49
C ARG A 280 -7.69 -14.63 7.10
N ASP A 281 -8.57 -15.62 7.02
CA ASP A 281 -9.42 -15.97 5.85
C ASP A 281 -10.93 -15.98 6.18
N THR A 282 -11.34 -15.17 7.15
CA THR A 282 -12.74 -14.86 7.44
C THR A 282 -13.13 -13.52 6.80
N PRO A 283 -14.42 -13.17 6.67
CA PRO A 283 -14.82 -11.84 6.20
C PRO A 283 -14.14 -10.71 6.99
N ARG A 284 -13.91 -9.56 6.37
CA ARG A 284 -13.54 -8.30 7.03
C ARG A 284 -14.60 -7.93 8.08
N THR A 285 -14.16 -7.52 9.26
CA THR A 285 -15.06 -7.18 10.38
C THR A 285 -15.85 -5.92 10.05
N GLU A 286 -15.13 -4.97 9.46
CA GLU A 286 -15.53 -3.64 8.99
C GLU A 286 -16.43 -3.65 7.72
N SER A 287 -16.47 -4.76 6.98
CA SER A 287 -17.19 -4.92 5.69
C SER A 287 -17.80 -6.33 5.52
N TRP A 288 -18.33 -6.87 6.63
CA TRP A 288 -18.68 -8.29 6.81
C TRP A 288 -19.63 -8.90 5.77
N LEU A 289 -20.76 -8.23 5.49
CA LEU A 289 -21.74 -8.67 4.50
C LEU A 289 -21.27 -8.46 3.07
N ASP A 290 -20.45 -7.44 2.78
CA ASP A 290 -19.99 -7.18 1.43
C ASP A 290 -18.95 -8.23 0.99
N ASP A 291 -18.08 -8.64 1.91
CA ASP A 291 -17.23 -9.82 1.76
C ASP A 291 -18.05 -11.10 1.59
N VAL A 292 -18.99 -11.41 2.51
CA VAL A 292 -19.86 -12.61 2.45
C VAL A 292 -20.67 -12.65 1.15
N THR A 293 -21.18 -11.50 0.71
CA THR A 293 -21.93 -11.37 -0.56
C THR A 293 -21.03 -11.56 -1.77
N THR A 294 -19.79 -11.08 -1.72
CA THR A 294 -18.79 -11.26 -2.77
C THR A 294 -18.38 -12.73 -2.92
N ALA A 295 -18.12 -13.43 -1.82
CA ALA A 295 -17.85 -14.86 -1.84
C ALA A 295 -19.07 -15.67 -2.33
N LYS A 296 -20.28 -15.37 -1.81
CA LYS A 296 -21.53 -16.04 -2.22
C LYS A 296 -21.87 -15.88 -3.71
N LYS A 297 -21.41 -14.80 -4.36
CA LYS A 297 -21.59 -14.58 -5.81
C LYS A 297 -20.64 -15.41 -6.68
N ASN A 298 -19.56 -15.94 -6.12
CA ASN A 298 -18.54 -16.72 -6.85
C ASN A 298 -18.34 -18.12 -6.19
N PRO A 299 -19.34 -19.03 -6.25
CA PRO A 299 -19.29 -20.33 -5.59
C PRO A 299 -18.22 -21.30 -6.13
N ASP A 300 -17.66 -21.03 -7.32
CA ASP A 300 -16.62 -21.85 -7.96
C ASP A 300 -15.24 -21.73 -7.29
N ARG A 301 -15.11 -20.92 -6.23
CA ARG A 301 -13.91 -20.80 -5.39
C ARG A 301 -14.24 -21.02 -3.91
N PRO A 302 -13.30 -21.56 -3.11
CA PRO A 302 -13.44 -21.55 -1.66
C PRO A 302 -13.62 -20.13 -1.13
N ALA A 303 -14.65 -19.91 -0.31
CA ALA A 303 -14.96 -18.60 0.25
C ALA A 303 -13.77 -18.03 1.06
N THR A 304 -13.02 -18.88 1.75
CA THR A 304 -11.79 -18.55 2.48
C THR A 304 -10.69 -17.97 1.59
N GLU A 305 -10.53 -18.45 0.35
CA GLU A 305 -9.59 -17.80 -0.59
C GLU A 305 -10.06 -16.38 -0.94
N ILE A 306 -11.36 -16.21 -1.24
CA ILE A 306 -11.92 -14.90 -1.59
C ILE A 306 -11.74 -13.94 -0.41
N TYR A 307 -12.05 -14.36 0.81
CA TYR A 307 -11.83 -13.56 2.03
C TYR A 307 -10.34 -13.20 2.24
N ARG A 308 -9.42 -14.16 2.06
CA ARG A 308 -7.97 -13.95 2.14
C ARG A 308 -7.49 -12.93 1.10
N ASP A 309 -7.99 -13.02 -0.14
CA ASP A 309 -7.62 -12.12 -1.24
C ASP A 309 -8.23 -10.71 -1.11
N LEU A 310 -9.46 -10.59 -0.60
CA LEU A 310 -10.09 -9.31 -0.24
C LEU A 310 -9.30 -8.62 0.89
N ARG A 311 -9.00 -9.35 1.97
CA ARG A 311 -8.18 -8.83 3.08
C ARG A 311 -6.76 -8.46 2.66
N ALA A 312 -6.14 -9.26 1.77
CA ALA A 312 -4.84 -8.92 1.20
C ALA A 312 -4.88 -7.70 0.28
N ALA A 313 -6.01 -7.38 -0.36
CA ALA A 313 -6.17 -6.12 -1.09
C ALA A 313 -6.32 -4.93 -0.13
N ALA A 314 -7.03 -5.07 0.99
CA ALA A 314 -7.01 -4.04 2.05
C ALA A 314 -5.59 -3.87 2.65
N ALA A 315 -4.81 -4.96 2.76
CA ALA A 315 -3.38 -4.91 3.13
C ALA A 315 -2.50 -4.24 2.07
N SER A 316 -2.96 -4.12 0.83
CA SER A 316 -2.26 -3.38 -0.24
C SER A 316 -2.56 -1.88 -0.26
N GLY A 317 -3.54 -1.42 0.54
CA GLY A 317 -4.13 -0.09 0.43
C GLY A 317 -5.03 0.11 -0.81
N TRP A 318 -5.01 -0.82 -1.78
CA TRP A 318 -5.78 -0.76 -3.03
C TRP A 318 -7.03 -1.66 -2.99
N ASP A 319 -7.89 -1.53 -1.97
CA ASP A 319 -9.20 -2.18 -1.89
C ASP A 319 -10.30 -1.34 -2.55
N PHE A 320 -10.77 -1.63 -3.77
CA PHE A 320 -10.36 -2.68 -4.70
C PHE A 320 -9.98 -2.10 -6.07
N SER A 321 -9.35 -2.94 -6.90
CA SER A 321 -8.81 -2.56 -8.21
C SER A 321 -8.83 -3.74 -9.19
N SER A 322 -9.02 -3.43 -10.48
CA SER A 322 -8.77 -4.32 -11.63
C SER A 322 -7.38 -4.96 -11.59
N ARG A 323 -6.40 -4.28 -10.98
CA ARG A 323 -5.04 -4.77 -10.74
C ARG A 323 -5.01 -6.18 -10.14
N TRP A 324 -5.92 -6.48 -9.21
CA TRP A 324 -5.97 -7.72 -8.45
C TRP A 324 -6.90 -8.80 -9.04
N MET A 325 -7.68 -8.48 -10.05
CA MET A 325 -8.75 -9.33 -10.60
C MET A 325 -8.27 -10.16 -11.82
N ASP A 326 -9.01 -11.23 -12.14
CA ASP A 326 -9.02 -11.84 -13.49
C ASP A 326 -10.16 -11.31 -14.37
N ASN A 327 -11.29 -10.90 -13.78
CA ASN A 327 -12.36 -10.16 -14.48
C ASN A 327 -12.59 -8.81 -13.76
N PRO A 328 -12.32 -7.66 -14.41
CA PRO A 328 -12.40 -6.34 -13.79
C PRO A 328 -13.82 -5.95 -13.33
N GLU A 329 -14.87 -6.59 -13.86
CA GLU A 329 -16.27 -6.35 -13.49
C GLU A 329 -16.73 -7.19 -12.29
N LYS A 330 -15.91 -8.14 -11.80
CA LYS A 330 -16.34 -9.17 -10.83
C LYS A 330 -15.35 -9.29 -9.66
N LEU A 331 -15.68 -8.62 -8.56
CA LEU A 331 -14.84 -8.57 -7.35
C LEU A 331 -14.45 -9.95 -6.79
N GLY A 332 -15.32 -10.97 -6.82
CA GLY A 332 -14.96 -12.33 -6.37
C GLY A 332 -13.88 -13.04 -7.23
N THR A 333 -13.43 -12.44 -8.33
CA THR A 333 -12.27 -12.89 -9.12
C THR A 333 -10.95 -12.26 -8.65
N ILE A 334 -10.98 -11.48 -7.57
CA ILE A 334 -9.80 -10.95 -6.88
C ILE A 334 -8.90 -12.07 -6.38
N ARG A 335 -7.60 -11.96 -6.62
CA ARG A 335 -6.62 -12.98 -6.25
C ARG A 335 -5.27 -12.42 -5.84
N THR A 336 -5.31 -11.37 -5.04
CA THR A 336 -4.18 -10.56 -4.55
C THR A 336 -3.00 -11.41 -4.06
N THR A 337 -3.26 -12.50 -3.32
CA THR A 337 -2.20 -13.37 -2.77
C THR A 337 -1.46 -14.20 -3.82
N SER A 338 -1.95 -14.22 -5.07
CA SER A 338 -1.30 -14.84 -6.23
C SER A 338 -0.54 -13.85 -7.12
N ILE A 339 -0.37 -12.61 -6.66
CA ILE A 339 0.26 -11.52 -7.41
C ILE A 339 1.42 -10.96 -6.56
N VAL A 340 2.58 -10.75 -7.18
CA VAL A 340 3.76 -10.12 -6.54
C VAL A 340 3.75 -8.63 -6.90
N PRO A 341 3.45 -7.72 -5.96
CA PRO A 341 3.21 -6.32 -6.29
C PRO A 341 4.52 -5.55 -6.59
N VAL A 342 4.52 -4.72 -7.63
CA VAL A 342 5.69 -3.88 -7.95
C VAL A 342 5.94 -2.80 -6.89
N ASP A 343 4.88 -2.18 -6.38
CA ASP A 343 4.94 -1.15 -5.35
C ASP A 343 5.49 -1.70 -4.02
N LEU A 344 4.96 -2.83 -3.53
CA LEU A 344 5.46 -3.47 -2.31
C LEU A 344 6.97 -3.76 -2.39
N ASN A 345 7.44 -4.27 -3.53
CA ASN A 345 8.84 -4.65 -3.67
C ASN A 345 9.77 -3.44 -3.83
N ALA A 346 9.29 -2.35 -4.43
CA ALA A 346 9.99 -1.06 -4.40
C ALA A 346 10.06 -0.46 -2.97
N LEU A 347 8.98 -0.53 -2.19
CA LEU A 347 8.98 -0.08 -0.79
C LEU A 347 9.90 -0.93 0.09
N MET A 348 9.89 -2.27 -0.10
CA MET A 348 10.84 -3.18 0.56
C MET A 348 12.30 -2.90 0.18
N TYR A 349 12.57 -2.50 -1.07
CA TYR A 349 13.91 -2.05 -1.49
C TYR A 349 14.31 -0.79 -0.74
N GLN A 350 13.42 0.21 -0.59
CA GLN A 350 13.73 1.39 0.22
C GLN A 350 14.04 0.98 1.67
N LEU A 351 13.20 0.15 2.30
CA LEU A 351 13.44 -0.33 3.67
C LEU A 351 14.82 -0.99 3.83
N GLU A 352 15.29 -1.75 2.84
CA GLU A 352 16.65 -2.31 2.83
C GLU A 352 17.75 -1.22 2.66
N LYS A 353 17.55 -0.21 1.82
CA LYS A 353 18.49 0.93 1.72
C LYS A 353 18.52 1.77 3.01
N THR A 354 17.37 2.03 3.62
CA THR A 354 17.24 2.71 4.92
C THR A 354 17.92 1.91 6.03
N LEU A 355 17.72 0.58 6.06
CA LEU A 355 18.39 -0.32 7.00
C LEU A 355 19.90 -0.35 6.81
N ALA A 356 20.39 -0.33 5.56
CA ALA A 356 21.81 -0.23 5.26
C ALA A 356 22.40 1.09 5.78
N HIS A 357 21.70 2.22 5.56
CA HIS A 357 22.13 3.54 6.02
C HIS A 357 22.10 3.65 7.55
N ALA A 358 20.98 3.29 8.18
CA ALA A 358 20.80 3.32 9.63
C ALA A 358 21.80 2.41 10.36
N SER A 359 22.10 1.22 9.81
CA SER A 359 23.14 0.34 10.36
C SER A 359 24.53 0.98 10.27
N LYS A 360 24.87 1.64 9.15
CA LYS A 360 26.14 2.36 8.98
C LYS A 360 26.28 3.52 9.98
N VAL A 361 25.22 4.29 10.20
CA VAL A 361 25.17 5.38 11.21
C VAL A 361 25.32 4.83 12.63
N ALA A 362 24.74 3.65 12.92
CA ALA A 362 24.90 2.96 14.19
C ALA A 362 26.31 2.34 14.40
N GLY A 363 27.17 2.33 13.37
CA GLY A 363 28.49 1.67 13.38
C GLY A 363 28.45 0.17 13.04
N ASP A 364 27.27 -0.38 12.75
CA ASP A 364 27.03 -1.75 12.30
C ASP A 364 27.38 -1.90 10.81
N ASN A 365 28.68 -1.86 10.50
CA ASN A 365 29.19 -2.02 9.13
C ASN A 365 28.86 -3.39 8.51
N ALA A 366 28.67 -4.43 9.33
CA ALA A 366 28.30 -5.77 8.87
C ALA A 366 26.83 -5.81 8.42
N GLY A 367 25.91 -5.30 9.25
CA GLY A 367 24.51 -5.09 8.89
C GLY A 367 24.37 -4.15 7.70
N ALA A 368 25.15 -3.07 7.64
CA ALA A 368 25.14 -2.14 6.50
C ALA A 368 25.45 -2.84 5.17
N ALA A 369 26.51 -3.66 5.12
CA ALA A 369 26.86 -4.44 3.95
C ALA A 369 25.82 -5.53 3.62
N GLN A 370 25.24 -6.18 4.64
CA GLN A 370 24.20 -7.20 4.48
C GLN A 370 22.92 -6.62 3.85
N TYR A 371 22.44 -5.46 4.33
CA TYR A 371 21.22 -4.85 3.79
C TYR A 371 21.45 -4.21 2.41
N ASP A 372 22.65 -3.71 2.10
CA ASP A 372 22.96 -3.25 0.75
C ASP A 372 22.96 -4.42 -0.26
N GLU A 373 23.58 -5.55 0.09
CA GLU A 373 23.56 -6.79 -0.69
C GLU A 373 22.13 -7.35 -0.90
N LEU A 374 21.25 -7.21 0.11
CA LEU A 374 19.83 -7.57 0.00
C LEU A 374 19.08 -6.62 -0.96
N ALA A 375 19.26 -5.31 -0.80
CA ALA A 375 18.66 -4.31 -1.69
C ALA A 375 19.12 -4.49 -3.15
N ASN A 376 20.41 -4.76 -3.38
CA ASN A 376 20.96 -5.00 -4.70
C ASN A 376 20.34 -6.26 -5.35
N LYS A 377 20.11 -7.33 -4.57
CA LYS A 377 19.37 -8.52 -5.02
C LYS A 377 17.89 -8.24 -5.30
N ARG A 378 17.24 -7.42 -4.48
CA ARG A 378 15.83 -7.03 -4.70
C ARG A 378 15.67 -6.15 -5.93
N GLN A 379 16.60 -5.22 -6.19
CA GLN A 379 16.65 -4.43 -7.41
C GLN A 379 16.77 -5.34 -8.65
N GLN A 380 17.70 -6.30 -8.62
CA GLN A 380 17.84 -7.30 -9.69
C GLN A 380 16.55 -8.12 -9.89
N ALA A 381 15.89 -8.53 -8.80
CA ALA A 381 14.63 -9.27 -8.87
C ALA A 381 13.45 -8.43 -9.40
N ILE A 382 13.38 -7.13 -9.08
CA ILE A 382 12.42 -6.19 -9.67
C ILE A 382 12.67 -6.04 -11.17
N GLU A 383 13.92 -5.83 -11.57
CA GLU A 383 14.29 -5.64 -12.98
C GLU A 383 14.13 -6.92 -13.80
N ALA A 384 14.30 -8.11 -13.20
CA ALA A 384 14.10 -9.39 -13.89
C ALA A 384 12.62 -9.84 -13.94
N ASN A 385 11.84 -9.63 -12.88
CA ASN A 385 10.54 -10.27 -12.69
C ASN A 385 9.35 -9.30 -12.54
N LEU A 386 9.56 -7.98 -12.50
CA LEU A 386 8.48 -6.97 -12.38
C LEU A 386 8.47 -5.95 -13.52
N TRP A 387 9.20 -6.22 -14.62
CA TRP A 387 9.25 -5.41 -15.83
C TRP A 387 8.64 -6.13 -17.03
N ASN A 388 7.75 -5.47 -17.78
CA ASN A 388 7.12 -6.04 -18.97
C ASN A 388 7.76 -5.46 -20.25
N ASP A 389 8.79 -6.13 -20.78
CA ASP A 389 9.51 -5.71 -22.00
C ASP A 389 8.61 -5.53 -23.23
N LYS A 390 7.54 -6.33 -23.35
CA LYS A 390 6.57 -6.24 -24.45
C LYS A 390 5.74 -4.96 -24.40
N ARG A 391 5.58 -4.36 -23.21
CA ARG A 391 4.75 -3.17 -22.98
C ARG A 391 5.57 -1.90 -22.71
N GLY A 392 6.77 -2.03 -22.16
CA GLY A 392 7.62 -0.89 -21.79
C GLY A 392 7.25 -0.25 -20.45
N TRP A 393 6.78 -1.03 -19.48
CA TRP A 393 6.51 -0.54 -18.12
C TRP A 393 6.69 -1.64 -17.07
N TYR A 394 6.89 -1.23 -15.80
CA TYR A 394 6.80 -2.15 -14.68
C TYR A 394 5.36 -2.59 -14.43
N ALA A 395 5.17 -3.84 -13.99
CA ALA A 395 3.88 -4.41 -13.63
C ALA A 395 4.06 -5.59 -12.66
N ASP A 396 2.99 -5.95 -11.97
CA ASP A 396 3.02 -7.04 -10.97
C ASP A 396 3.22 -8.42 -11.62
N TYR A 397 3.89 -9.35 -10.94
CA TYR A 397 4.08 -10.73 -11.43
C TYR A 397 2.91 -11.64 -11.05
N ASP A 398 2.51 -12.53 -11.95
CA ASP A 398 1.36 -13.42 -11.81
C ASP A 398 1.80 -14.85 -11.46
N LEU A 399 1.74 -15.24 -10.18
CA LEU A 399 2.24 -16.54 -9.69
C LEU A 399 1.45 -17.75 -10.23
N ARG A 400 0.22 -17.54 -10.72
CA ARG A 400 -0.55 -18.61 -11.39
C ARG A 400 -0.11 -18.81 -12.85
N ARG A 401 0.56 -17.83 -13.46
CA ARG A 401 0.97 -17.83 -14.87
C ARG A 401 2.49 -17.86 -15.05
N ASN A 402 3.26 -17.63 -13.98
CA ASN A 402 4.71 -17.44 -13.98
C ASN A 402 5.17 -16.38 -15.01
N ALA A 403 4.47 -15.25 -15.04
CA ALA A 403 4.68 -14.18 -16.01
C ALA A 403 4.32 -12.80 -15.46
N VAL A 404 4.98 -11.75 -15.96
CA VAL A 404 4.65 -10.35 -15.66
C VAL A 404 3.29 -9.99 -16.25
N ARG A 405 2.45 -9.24 -15.53
CA ARG A 405 1.12 -8.82 -15.99
C ARG A 405 1.21 -7.73 -17.06
N ASP A 406 0.19 -7.64 -17.91
CA ASP A 406 0.11 -6.67 -19.01
C ASP A 406 -0.46 -5.30 -18.57
N SER A 407 -1.10 -5.21 -17.41
CA SER A 407 -1.84 -4.02 -16.96
C SER A 407 -0.92 -2.87 -16.51
N LEU A 408 -1.06 -1.70 -17.14
CA LEU A 408 -0.47 -0.45 -16.63
C LEU A 408 -1.32 0.10 -15.48
N THR A 409 -0.67 0.39 -14.35
CA THR A 409 -1.24 1.08 -13.20
C THR A 409 -0.24 2.09 -12.65
N ALA A 410 -0.68 3.04 -11.83
CA ALA A 410 0.22 3.99 -11.18
C ALA A 410 1.28 3.34 -10.27
N ALA A 411 1.11 2.06 -9.87
CA ALA A 411 2.13 1.31 -9.15
C ALA A 411 3.45 1.18 -9.94
N ALA A 412 3.40 1.27 -11.28
CA ALA A 412 4.57 1.24 -12.15
C ALA A 412 5.58 2.40 -11.91
N LEU A 413 5.18 3.44 -11.17
CA LEU A 413 6.03 4.59 -10.82
C LEU A 413 6.81 4.39 -9.51
N PHE A 414 6.47 3.40 -8.68
CA PHE A 414 7.17 3.15 -7.41
C PHE A 414 8.66 2.81 -7.59
N PRO A 415 9.11 2.01 -8.58
CA PRO A 415 10.53 1.79 -8.85
C PRO A 415 11.32 3.06 -9.19
N LEU A 416 10.66 4.09 -9.73
CA LEU A 416 11.28 5.41 -9.98
C LEU A 416 11.29 6.26 -8.69
N TYR A 417 10.22 6.21 -7.90
CA TYR A 417 10.10 6.91 -6.62
C TYR A 417 11.22 6.51 -5.64
N VAL A 418 11.55 5.20 -5.57
CA VAL A 418 12.62 4.67 -4.70
C VAL A 418 14.00 4.62 -5.37
N LYS A 419 14.15 5.09 -6.61
CA LYS A 419 15.41 5.03 -7.39
C LYS A 419 15.97 3.61 -7.60
N ALA A 420 15.09 2.61 -7.74
CA ALA A 420 15.45 1.24 -8.10
C ALA A 420 15.54 1.01 -9.63
N ALA A 421 14.86 1.81 -10.44
CA ALA A 421 14.79 1.65 -11.89
C ALA A 421 16.10 2.00 -12.63
N ALA A 422 16.41 1.27 -13.69
CA ALA A 422 17.32 1.75 -14.73
C ALA A 422 16.73 2.96 -15.49
N GLN A 423 17.58 3.92 -15.91
CA GLN A 423 17.14 5.14 -16.59
C GLN A 423 16.26 4.86 -17.83
N GLU A 424 16.68 3.95 -18.71
CA GLU A 424 15.92 3.58 -19.91
C GLU A 424 14.49 3.08 -19.60
N ARG A 425 14.32 2.45 -18.42
CA ARG A 425 13.02 1.96 -17.95
C ARG A 425 12.21 3.07 -17.30
N ALA A 426 12.86 4.02 -16.63
CA ALA A 426 12.23 5.26 -16.18
C ALA A 426 11.72 6.10 -17.36
N ASP A 427 12.54 6.29 -18.40
CA ASP A 427 12.18 7.03 -19.62
C ASP A 427 10.91 6.46 -20.29
N LYS A 428 10.84 5.12 -20.40
CA LYS A 428 9.67 4.40 -20.93
C LYS A 428 8.44 4.53 -20.02
N VAL A 429 8.61 4.45 -18.70
CA VAL A 429 7.51 4.65 -17.73
C VAL A 429 7.00 6.09 -17.74
N ALA A 430 7.86 7.08 -17.92
CA ALA A 430 7.47 8.48 -18.09
C ALA A 430 6.64 8.66 -19.38
N ALA A 431 7.09 8.11 -20.52
CA ALA A 431 6.33 8.13 -21.77
C ALA A 431 4.97 7.41 -21.64
N ALA A 432 4.92 6.24 -20.99
CA ALA A 432 3.69 5.52 -20.73
C ALA A 432 2.74 6.30 -19.80
N THR A 433 3.27 6.97 -18.78
CA THR A 433 2.52 7.83 -17.85
C THR A 433 1.90 9.02 -18.58
N GLN A 434 2.70 9.73 -19.39
CA GLN A 434 2.23 10.87 -20.19
C GLN A 434 1.15 10.46 -21.21
N ALA A 435 1.33 9.33 -21.89
CA ALA A 435 0.40 8.87 -22.92
C ALA A 435 -0.90 8.28 -22.36
N GLN A 436 -0.83 7.50 -21.26
CA GLN A 436 -1.95 6.67 -20.82
C GLN A 436 -2.53 7.07 -19.46
N LEU A 437 -1.72 7.41 -18.46
CA LEU A 437 -2.21 7.66 -17.09
C LEU A 437 -2.52 9.13 -16.80
N LEU A 438 -1.75 10.08 -17.33
CA LEU A 438 -1.98 11.51 -17.13
C LEU A 438 -3.27 11.97 -17.84
N LYS A 439 -4.12 12.70 -17.13
CA LYS A 439 -5.41 13.24 -17.61
C LYS A 439 -5.53 14.72 -17.24
N ALA A 440 -6.74 15.29 -17.23
CA ALA A 440 -6.93 16.73 -17.03
C ALA A 440 -6.64 17.19 -15.60
N GLY A 441 -6.98 16.36 -14.60
CA GLY A 441 -6.90 16.68 -13.18
C GLY A 441 -5.93 15.81 -12.38
N GLY A 442 -4.92 15.21 -13.01
CA GLY A 442 -3.92 14.34 -12.36
C GLY A 442 -3.64 13.03 -13.11
N VAL A 443 -3.03 12.08 -12.41
CA VAL A 443 -2.65 10.73 -12.84
C VAL A 443 -3.70 9.71 -12.40
N LEU A 444 -4.20 8.92 -13.36
CA LEU A 444 -5.12 7.82 -13.12
C LEU A 444 -4.48 6.68 -12.33
N THR A 445 -5.28 6.04 -11.49
CA THR A 445 -4.90 4.82 -10.76
C THR A 445 -4.58 3.64 -11.69
N THR A 446 -5.46 3.40 -12.67
CA THR A 446 -5.32 2.39 -13.74
C THR A 446 -5.91 2.94 -15.05
N THR A 447 -5.75 2.22 -16.16
CA THR A 447 -6.45 2.56 -17.42
C THR A 447 -7.89 2.03 -17.51
N GLN A 448 -8.35 1.24 -16.53
CA GLN A 448 -9.59 0.47 -16.57
C GLN A 448 -10.70 1.13 -15.75
N LYS A 449 -11.92 1.23 -16.30
CA LYS A 449 -13.12 1.70 -15.57
C LYS A 449 -13.94 0.50 -15.09
N THR A 450 -14.08 0.33 -13.77
CA THR A 450 -14.68 -0.88 -13.16
C THR A 450 -15.80 -0.61 -12.15
N GLY A 451 -15.93 0.63 -11.68
CA GLY A 451 -16.75 0.96 -10.51
C GLY A 451 -16.09 0.64 -9.16
N GLN A 452 -14.89 0.04 -9.15
CA GLN A 452 -14.03 0.00 -7.97
C GLN A 452 -13.28 1.32 -7.81
N GLN A 453 -12.83 1.61 -6.59
CA GLN A 453 -12.26 2.93 -6.27
C GLN A 453 -10.78 3.08 -6.66
N TRP A 454 -9.99 2.01 -6.68
CA TRP A 454 -8.59 2.05 -7.14
C TRP A 454 -8.48 1.71 -8.64
N ASP A 455 -9.26 2.42 -9.45
CA ASP A 455 -9.39 2.27 -10.90
C ASP A 455 -9.76 3.62 -11.55
N ALA A 456 -9.79 3.69 -12.88
CA ALA A 456 -10.29 4.88 -13.58
C ALA A 456 -11.79 5.11 -13.28
N PRO A 457 -12.24 6.38 -13.16
CA PRO A 457 -11.53 7.62 -13.46
C PRO A 457 -10.74 8.24 -12.29
N ASN A 458 -10.59 7.54 -11.17
CA ASN A 458 -10.02 8.12 -9.95
C ASN A 458 -8.50 8.29 -10.04
N GLY A 459 -8.02 9.36 -9.41
CA GLY A 459 -6.65 9.56 -8.96
C GLY A 459 -6.63 9.87 -7.46
N TRP A 460 -5.60 9.35 -6.78
CA TRP A 460 -5.42 9.44 -5.33
C TRP A 460 -4.12 10.17 -5.00
N ALA A 461 -4.14 11.04 -3.99
CA ALA A 461 -3.01 11.92 -3.66
C ALA A 461 -1.65 11.20 -3.47
N PRO A 462 -1.57 10.04 -2.78
CA PRO A 462 -0.33 9.26 -2.66
C PRO A 462 0.32 8.95 -4.01
N LEU A 463 -0.50 8.55 -4.99
CA LEU A 463 -0.05 8.16 -6.32
C LEU A 463 0.43 9.37 -7.14
N GLN A 464 -0.09 10.56 -6.86
CA GLN A 464 0.37 11.80 -7.49
C GLN A 464 1.75 12.19 -6.95
N TRP A 465 1.97 12.06 -5.63
CA TRP A 465 3.27 12.34 -5.02
C TRP A 465 4.35 11.35 -5.48
N VAL A 466 4.04 10.05 -5.47
CA VAL A 466 4.92 8.99 -6.00
C VAL A 466 5.24 9.24 -7.48
N ALA A 467 4.25 9.64 -8.29
CA ALA A 467 4.46 10.00 -9.69
C ALA A 467 5.40 11.21 -9.84
N THR A 468 5.10 12.34 -9.18
CA THR A 468 5.90 13.56 -9.23
C THR A 468 7.35 13.33 -8.80
N VAL A 469 7.57 12.73 -7.64
CA VAL A 469 8.93 12.50 -7.11
C VAL A 469 9.67 11.45 -7.94
N GLY A 470 9.01 10.37 -8.35
CA GLY A 470 9.62 9.36 -9.23
C GLY A 470 10.03 9.93 -10.60
N LEU A 471 9.24 10.82 -11.17
CA LEU A 471 9.57 11.48 -12.44
C LEU A 471 10.71 12.51 -12.29
N ASP A 472 10.72 13.31 -11.21
CA ASP A 472 11.81 14.28 -10.96
C ASP A 472 13.15 13.57 -10.67
N ASN A 473 13.12 12.47 -9.91
CA ASN A 473 14.27 11.61 -9.61
C ASN A 473 15.08 11.17 -10.85
N TYR A 474 14.41 11.03 -11.99
CA TYR A 474 14.98 10.58 -13.27
C TYR A 474 15.03 11.70 -14.33
N GLY A 475 14.82 12.95 -13.93
CA GLY A 475 14.98 14.13 -14.78
C GLY A 475 13.75 14.53 -15.61
N HIS A 476 12.62 13.84 -15.49
CA HIS A 476 11.37 14.16 -16.22
C HIS A 476 10.60 15.33 -15.57
N LYS A 477 11.30 16.42 -15.26
CA LYS A 477 10.84 17.53 -14.43
C LYS A 477 9.57 18.21 -14.97
N ASP A 478 9.49 18.40 -16.29
CA ASP A 478 8.31 18.99 -16.93
C ASP A 478 7.07 18.11 -16.74
N LEU A 479 7.21 16.78 -16.82
CA LEU A 479 6.12 15.82 -16.61
C LEU A 479 5.74 15.72 -15.13
N ALA A 480 6.72 15.72 -14.23
CA ALA A 480 6.50 15.78 -12.78
C ALA A 480 5.70 17.04 -12.38
N MET A 481 6.05 18.19 -12.96
CA MET A 481 5.32 19.44 -12.76
C MET A 481 3.95 19.44 -13.46
N ASP A 482 3.78 18.70 -14.56
CA ASP A 482 2.47 18.48 -15.20
C ASP A 482 1.53 17.65 -14.31
N VAL A 483 2.02 16.60 -13.64
CA VAL A 483 1.25 15.87 -12.61
C VAL A 483 0.84 16.81 -11.48
N THR A 484 1.83 17.51 -10.92
CA THR A 484 1.69 18.44 -9.78
C THR A 484 0.65 19.51 -10.06
N TRP A 485 0.80 20.26 -11.17
CA TRP A 485 -0.11 21.32 -11.58
C TRP A 485 -1.53 20.80 -11.78
N ARG A 486 -1.71 19.73 -12.57
CA ARG A 486 -3.06 19.23 -12.92
C ARG A 486 -3.81 18.68 -11.71
N PHE A 487 -3.12 18.00 -10.80
CA PHE A 487 -3.75 17.52 -9.56
C PHE A 487 -4.12 18.70 -8.64
N LEU A 488 -3.22 19.67 -8.46
CA LEU A 488 -3.50 20.90 -7.71
C LEU A 488 -4.71 21.67 -8.27
N THR A 489 -4.80 21.85 -9.59
CA THR A 489 -5.98 22.49 -10.22
C THR A 489 -7.27 21.70 -9.89
N ASN A 490 -7.22 20.37 -9.83
CA ASN A 490 -8.36 19.54 -9.44
C ASN A 490 -8.76 19.74 -7.97
N VAL A 491 -7.78 19.75 -7.06
CA VAL A 491 -7.98 20.03 -5.63
C VAL A 491 -8.58 21.43 -5.43
N GLN A 492 -7.98 22.47 -6.02
CA GLN A 492 -8.46 23.86 -5.89
C GLN A 492 -9.85 24.04 -6.49
N HIS A 493 -10.15 23.50 -7.67
CA HIS A 493 -11.49 23.57 -8.25
C HIS A 493 -12.54 22.86 -7.38
N THR A 494 -12.16 21.77 -6.71
CA THR A 494 -13.06 21.05 -5.79
C THR A 494 -13.26 21.85 -4.51
N TYR A 495 -12.18 22.37 -3.92
CA TYR A 495 -12.24 23.24 -2.73
C TYR A 495 -13.07 24.51 -2.99
N ASN A 496 -12.86 25.17 -4.13
CA ASN A 496 -13.63 26.36 -4.50
C ASN A 496 -15.15 26.11 -4.53
N ARG A 497 -15.60 24.92 -4.96
CA ARG A 497 -17.03 24.56 -5.07
C ARG A 497 -17.60 23.93 -3.80
N GLU A 498 -16.87 23.02 -3.16
CA GLU A 498 -17.33 22.16 -2.06
C GLU A 498 -16.85 22.63 -0.68
N GLN A 499 -15.87 23.55 -0.62
CA GLN A 499 -15.24 24.09 0.60
C GLN A 499 -14.61 23.02 1.50
N LYS A 500 -14.02 21.98 0.88
CA LYS A 500 -13.34 20.86 1.53
C LYS A 500 -12.35 20.15 0.61
N LEU A 501 -11.41 19.39 1.18
CA LEU A 501 -10.67 18.34 0.47
C LEU A 501 -11.32 16.96 0.71
N VAL A 502 -11.02 16.03 -0.20
CA VAL A 502 -11.63 14.69 -0.25
C VAL A 502 -10.58 13.61 -0.47
N GLU A 503 -10.96 12.38 -0.12
CA GLU A 503 -10.16 11.15 -0.21
C GLU A 503 -9.57 10.86 -1.61
N LYS A 504 -10.39 10.97 -2.68
CA LYS A 504 -9.99 10.74 -4.07
C LYS A 504 -10.68 11.71 -5.03
N TYR A 505 -10.13 11.90 -6.22
CA TYR A 505 -10.60 12.86 -7.23
C TYR A 505 -10.83 12.16 -8.58
N ASP A 506 -11.85 12.56 -9.35
CA ASP A 506 -11.95 12.18 -10.76
C ASP A 506 -10.94 13.04 -11.54
N VAL A 507 -9.95 12.40 -12.16
CA VAL A 507 -8.88 13.11 -12.89
C VAL A 507 -9.16 13.25 -14.39
N SER A 508 -10.29 12.73 -14.89
CA SER A 508 -10.71 12.94 -16.28
C SER A 508 -11.16 14.37 -16.55
N THR A 509 -11.59 15.09 -15.52
CA THR A 509 -11.87 16.53 -15.53
C THR A 509 -11.17 17.22 -14.33
N THR A 510 -11.69 18.35 -13.83
CA THR A 510 -11.23 18.99 -12.58
C THR A 510 -12.44 19.48 -11.79
N GLY A 511 -12.30 19.56 -10.47
CA GLY A 511 -13.35 20.06 -9.58
C GLY A 511 -14.36 19.01 -9.14
N THR A 512 -14.03 17.73 -9.22
CA THR A 512 -14.93 16.65 -8.77
C THR A 512 -14.17 15.59 -7.98
N GLY A 513 -14.68 15.28 -6.80
CA GLY A 513 -14.29 14.10 -6.04
C GLY A 513 -14.59 12.81 -6.81
N GLY A 514 -13.80 11.77 -6.55
CA GLY A 514 -13.95 10.44 -7.13
C GLY A 514 -15.07 9.63 -6.48
N GLY A 515 -15.21 8.37 -6.90
CA GLY A 515 -16.27 7.49 -6.39
C GLY A 515 -15.98 6.00 -6.62
N GLY A 516 -17.03 5.17 -6.53
CA GLY A 516 -16.90 3.71 -6.60
C GLY A 516 -16.40 3.10 -5.29
N GLY A 517 -16.20 1.78 -5.29
CA GLY A 517 -15.90 1.01 -4.07
C GLY A 517 -17.14 0.71 -3.23
N GLU A 518 -16.94 0.39 -1.95
CA GLU A 518 -18.00 -0.09 -1.04
C GLU A 518 -18.55 0.96 -0.07
N TYR A 519 -17.95 2.15 0.01
CA TYR A 519 -18.39 3.25 0.88
C TYR A 519 -18.38 4.61 0.14
N PRO A 520 -19.20 5.60 0.56
CA PRO A 520 -19.22 6.93 -0.04
C PRO A 520 -17.87 7.66 0.04
N LEU A 521 -17.62 8.63 -0.84
CA LEU A 521 -16.43 9.49 -0.77
C LEU A 521 -16.27 10.12 0.62
N GLN A 522 -15.07 10.06 1.21
CA GLN A 522 -14.79 10.63 2.52
C GLN A 522 -14.22 12.06 2.44
N ASP A 523 -14.61 12.87 3.43
CA ASP A 523 -14.22 14.27 3.60
C ASP A 523 -13.07 14.39 4.61
N GLY A 524 -12.11 15.27 4.32
CA GLY A 524 -10.96 15.51 5.18
C GLY A 524 -9.84 16.25 4.42
N PHE A 525 -8.82 15.58 3.87
CA PHE A 525 -8.46 14.16 4.03
C PHE A 525 -6.93 14.06 4.18
N GLY A 526 -6.43 13.29 5.15
CA GLY A 526 -5.01 13.28 5.58
C GLY A 526 -3.98 13.37 4.46
N TRP A 527 -3.94 12.39 3.55
CA TRP A 527 -3.00 12.41 2.41
C TRP A 527 -3.26 13.53 1.40
N SER A 528 -4.51 13.97 1.23
CA SER A 528 -4.89 14.97 0.22
C SER A 528 -4.41 16.33 0.67
N ASN A 529 -4.61 16.61 1.96
CA ASN A 529 -4.13 17.77 2.66
C ASN A 529 -2.59 17.83 2.59
N GLY A 530 -1.91 16.75 3.01
CA GLY A 530 -0.45 16.74 3.08
C GLY A 530 0.27 16.77 1.73
N VAL A 531 -0.22 16.05 0.73
CA VAL A 531 0.33 16.13 -0.65
C VAL A 531 0.01 17.48 -1.29
N THR A 532 -1.15 18.08 -1.03
CA THR A 532 -1.49 19.42 -1.55
C THR A 532 -0.49 20.47 -1.07
N LEU A 533 -0.15 20.48 0.22
CA LEU A 533 0.88 21.38 0.77
C LEU A 533 2.24 21.20 0.07
N ARG A 534 2.76 19.96 0.01
CA ARG A 534 4.02 19.66 -0.70
C ARG A 534 4.01 20.06 -2.17
N MET A 535 2.85 19.93 -2.84
CA MET A 535 2.71 20.30 -4.25
C MET A 535 2.59 21.82 -4.45
N LEU A 536 1.95 22.56 -3.55
CA LEU A 536 1.89 24.04 -3.58
C LEU A 536 3.30 24.63 -3.47
N ASP A 537 4.12 24.11 -2.55
CA ASP A 537 5.53 24.48 -2.42
C ASP A 537 6.33 24.17 -3.68
N LEU A 538 6.20 22.96 -4.21
CA LEU A 538 6.90 22.56 -5.44
C LEU A 538 6.53 23.47 -6.62
N LEU A 539 5.27 23.92 -6.70
CA LEU A 539 4.76 24.79 -7.76
C LEU A 539 5.21 26.25 -7.65
N CYS A 540 5.26 26.80 -6.44
CA CYS A 540 5.44 28.24 -6.18
C CYS A 540 6.80 28.61 -5.56
N GLY A 541 7.49 27.65 -4.97
CA GLY A 541 8.81 27.74 -4.34
C GLY A 541 8.79 28.33 -2.93
N ASP A 542 9.57 27.74 -2.02
CA ASP A 542 9.60 28.00 -0.57
C ASP A 542 9.85 29.48 -0.17
N LYS A 543 10.33 30.32 -1.09
CA LYS A 543 10.55 31.77 -0.88
C LYS A 543 9.31 32.63 -1.14
N THR A 544 8.36 32.08 -1.89
CA THR A 544 7.10 32.71 -2.29
C THR A 544 6.00 31.62 -2.34
N PRO A 545 5.74 30.91 -1.22
CA PRO A 545 4.71 29.89 -1.18
C PRO A 545 3.35 30.50 -1.51
N CYS A 546 2.50 29.71 -2.17
CA CYS A 546 1.15 30.13 -2.53
C CYS A 546 0.11 29.51 -1.59
N ASP A 547 -0.86 30.33 -1.17
CA ASP A 547 -1.97 29.92 -0.28
C ASP A 547 -3.10 29.21 -1.03
N ASN A 548 -3.18 29.47 -2.33
CA ASN A 548 -4.09 28.86 -3.30
C ASN A 548 -3.29 28.56 -4.57
N VAL A 549 -3.76 27.60 -5.36
CA VAL A 549 -3.21 27.31 -6.70
C VAL A 549 -3.44 28.54 -7.60
N PRO A 550 -2.40 29.12 -8.21
CA PRO A 550 -2.55 30.28 -9.10
C PRO A 550 -3.46 30.01 -10.31
N GLU A 551 -4.05 31.05 -10.91
CA GLU A 551 -4.89 30.92 -12.12
C GLU A 551 -4.11 30.47 -13.36
N THR A 552 -2.81 30.79 -13.43
CA THR A 552 -1.90 30.37 -14.50
C THR A 552 -0.65 29.74 -13.91
N ARG A 553 -0.15 28.67 -14.54
CA ARG A 553 1.04 27.94 -14.07
C ARG A 553 2.23 28.89 -14.04
N PRO A 554 2.93 29.04 -12.89
CA PRO A 554 4.18 29.79 -12.83
C PRO A 554 5.15 29.32 -13.91
N ALA A 555 5.79 30.26 -14.59
CA ALA A 555 6.87 29.94 -15.51
C ALA A 555 7.98 29.21 -14.73
N ALA A 556 8.60 28.19 -15.33
CA ALA A 556 9.63 27.39 -14.68
C ALA A 556 10.72 28.29 -14.09
N SER A 557 10.85 28.28 -12.76
CA SER A 557 11.80 29.14 -12.06
C SER A 557 13.21 28.68 -12.40
N ASN A 558 13.92 29.46 -13.21
CA ASN A 558 15.30 29.19 -13.60
C ASN A 558 16.25 29.45 -12.41
N THR A 559 16.22 28.57 -11.42
CA THR A 559 17.16 28.50 -10.29
C THR A 559 18.52 27.91 -10.69
N ALA A 560 18.88 28.00 -11.98
CA ALA A 560 20.26 27.95 -12.43
C ALA A 560 21.00 29.17 -11.83
N GLY A 561 21.76 28.94 -10.76
CA GLY A 561 22.45 30.01 -10.03
C GLY A 561 23.35 30.83 -10.95
N ALA A 562 23.03 32.10 -11.14
CA ALA A 562 23.75 33.00 -12.02
C ALA A 562 25.13 33.36 -11.45
N ALA A 563 26.10 32.48 -11.65
CA ALA A 563 27.51 32.71 -11.38
C ALA A 563 28.01 33.87 -12.27
N LYS A 564 28.01 35.09 -11.72
CA LYS A 564 28.67 36.24 -12.37
C LYS A 564 30.14 35.91 -12.60
N PRO A 565 30.71 36.17 -13.79
CA PRO A 565 32.12 35.93 -14.05
C PRO A 565 32.97 36.87 -13.18
N SER A 566 33.76 36.33 -12.26
CA SER A 566 34.76 37.10 -11.54
C SER A 566 35.94 37.40 -12.45
N GLN A 567 36.30 38.67 -12.62
CA GLN A 567 37.56 39.05 -13.23
C GLN A 567 38.67 39.01 -12.16
N SER A 568 39.75 38.26 -12.41
CA SER A 568 41.00 38.43 -11.68
C SER A 568 42.21 38.15 -12.58
N SER A 569 42.95 39.22 -12.88
CA SER A 569 44.41 39.29 -13.08
C SER A 569 45.13 38.10 -13.74
N ALA A 570 45.67 38.40 -14.92
CA ALA A 570 46.64 37.60 -15.68
C ALA A 570 47.85 37.07 -14.88
N SER A 571 48.40 35.96 -15.36
CA SER A 571 49.80 35.54 -15.16
C SER A 571 50.37 35.02 -16.49
N GLN A 572 51.69 35.15 -16.68
CA GLN A 572 52.37 34.89 -17.95
C GLN A 572 52.82 33.42 -18.12
N PRO A 573 53.03 32.92 -19.35
CA PRO A 573 53.48 31.56 -19.61
C PRO A 573 54.97 31.37 -19.28
N LEU A 574 55.34 30.17 -18.83
CA LEU A 574 56.72 29.73 -18.69
C LEU A 574 57.01 28.51 -19.58
N THR A 575 58.22 28.48 -20.11
CA THR A 575 58.76 27.47 -21.02
C THR A 575 59.57 26.41 -20.26
N GLY A 576 59.82 25.22 -20.85
CA GLY A 576 60.79 24.28 -20.26
C GLY A 576 60.74 22.82 -20.72
N ASN A 577 61.31 22.54 -21.89
CA ASN A 577 61.99 21.30 -22.35
C ASN A 577 61.59 19.90 -21.83
N ALA A 578 61.43 18.97 -22.79
CA ALA A 578 61.55 17.52 -22.58
C ALA A 578 63.01 17.02 -22.79
N PRO A 579 63.32 15.75 -22.47
CA PRO A 579 64.44 15.02 -23.04
C PRO A 579 64.02 14.10 -24.21
N GLN A 580 64.86 14.07 -25.24
CA GLN A 580 64.95 13.03 -26.28
C GLN A 580 65.83 11.85 -25.77
N ASN A 581 65.90 10.67 -26.40
CA ASN A 581 65.26 10.12 -27.61
C ASN A 581 64.81 8.67 -27.27
N ASP A 582 64.88 7.53 -27.99
CA ASP A 582 65.29 6.98 -29.32
C ASP A 582 64.47 5.66 -29.46
N ALA A 583 64.35 4.89 -30.55
CA ALA A 583 64.35 5.09 -32.00
C ALA A 583 64.35 3.70 -32.69
N SER A 584 63.18 3.19 -33.12
CA SER A 584 62.95 2.15 -34.15
C SER A 584 61.48 1.71 -34.13
N GLY A 585 60.82 1.29 -35.22
CA GLY A 585 61.19 1.30 -36.64
C GLY A 585 60.07 0.75 -37.54
N SER A 586 60.03 1.14 -38.82
CA SER A 586 59.17 0.61 -39.91
C SER A 586 57.64 0.62 -39.78
N GLN A 587 57.02 1.53 -40.53
CA GLN A 587 55.69 1.40 -41.17
C GLN A 587 55.77 0.42 -42.40
N PRO A 588 54.71 0.05 -43.16
CA PRO A 588 53.63 0.92 -43.66
C PRO A 588 52.20 0.36 -43.81
N GLN A 589 51.28 1.26 -44.17
CA GLN A 589 49.94 1.06 -44.76
C GLN A 589 50.00 1.42 -46.27
N PRO A 590 48.89 1.41 -47.05
CA PRO A 590 47.71 0.54 -47.06
C PRO A 590 47.45 -0.05 -48.48
N GLY A 591 46.34 -0.77 -48.69
CA GLY A 591 45.89 -1.18 -50.02
C GLY A 591 44.35 -1.26 -50.10
N ALA A 592 43.78 -0.80 -51.22
CA ALA A 592 42.33 -0.77 -51.44
C ALA A 592 41.97 -1.33 -52.84
N SER A 593 40.80 -1.96 -52.97
CA SER A 593 39.90 -1.92 -54.15
C SER A 593 38.77 -2.96 -54.04
N ALA A 594 37.59 -2.60 -54.55
CA ALA A 594 36.49 -3.50 -54.96
C ALA A 594 36.35 -3.37 -56.50
N PRO A 595 35.25 -3.74 -57.20
CA PRO A 595 34.10 -4.61 -56.86
C PRO A 595 33.86 -5.69 -57.95
N LEU A 596 32.65 -6.31 -57.96
CA LEU A 596 31.85 -6.93 -59.06
C LEU A 596 31.02 -8.07 -58.42
N ALA A 597 29.68 -8.15 -58.41
CA ALA A 597 28.59 -7.78 -59.33
C ALA A 597 28.26 -8.84 -60.41
N ASN A 598 27.21 -9.62 -60.17
CA ASN A 598 26.30 -10.20 -61.18
C ASN A 598 25.05 -10.81 -60.51
N GLY A 599 23.89 -10.68 -61.16
CA GLY A 599 22.66 -11.48 -60.95
C GLY A 599 22.15 -11.93 -62.32
N PRO A 600 20.83 -12.04 -62.59
CA PRO A 600 19.68 -12.18 -61.69
C PRO A 600 18.68 -13.30 -62.12
N ALA A 601 17.74 -13.66 -61.25
CA ALA A 601 16.46 -14.32 -61.57
C ALA A 601 15.48 -14.04 -60.39
N GLN A 602 14.17 -13.77 -60.49
CA GLN A 602 13.08 -14.28 -61.34
C GLN A 602 12.76 -15.78 -61.15
N THR A 603 11.49 -16.21 -61.04
CA THR A 603 10.23 -15.45 -60.89
C THR A 603 9.92 -15.27 -59.37
N ASP A 604 8.72 -14.98 -58.82
CA ASP A 604 7.36 -14.80 -59.35
C ASP A 604 6.53 -13.85 -58.46
N ALA A 605 5.27 -13.57 -58.84
CA ALA A 605 4.34 -12.76 -58.05
C ALA A 605 2.88 -13.22 -58.20
N ALA A 606 2.16 -13.37 -57.08
CA ALA A 606 0.72 -13.59 -57.06
C ALA A 606 0.04 -12.56 -56.13
N LYS A 607 -1.02 -11.90 -56.63
CA LYS A 607 -1.85 -10.92 -55.90
C LYS A 607 -3.32 -11.41 -55.86
N PRO A 608 -4.28 -10.65 -55.29
CA PRO A 608 -5.34 -11.25 -54.46
C PRO A 608 -6.47 -11.91 -55.27
N LEU A 609 -7.17 -12.85 -54.63
CA LEU A 609 -8.50 -13.29 -55.06
C LEU A 609 -9.59 -12.41 -54.44
N THR A 610 -10.49 -11.92 -55.28
CA THR A 610 -11.67 -11.13 -54.90
C THR A 610 -12.96 -11.86 -55.22
N GLY A 611 -13.94 -11.77 -54.32
CA GLY A 611 -15.36 -11.90 -54.64
C GLY A 611 -15.97 -13.31 -54.55
N ASN A 612 -16.97 -13.44 -53.68
CA ASN A 612 -18.35 -13.30 -54.17
C ASN A 612 -19.36 -13.06 -53.03
N GLN A 613 -20.32 -12.16 -53.26
CA GLN A 613 -21.63 -12.20 -52.60
C GLN A 613 -22.52 -13.26 -53.30
N PRO A 614 -23.69 -13.58 -52.73
CA PRO A 614 -24.91 -13.08 -53.40
C PRO A 614 -25.79 -12.14 -52.56
N GLN A 615 -26.49 -11.29 -53.32
CA GLN A 615 -27.76 -10.60 -53.03
C GLN A 615 -28.91 -11.62 -52.85
N SER A 616 -30.15 -11.32 -52.40
CA SER A 616 -30.82 -10.14 -51.80
C SER A 616 -32.25 -10.52 -51.34
N GLY A 617 -32.92 -9.68 -50.53
CA GLY A 617 -34.35 -9.77 -50.20
C GLY A 617 -34.69 -9.03 -48.89
N ALA A 618 -35.30 -7.83 -48.91
CA ALA A 618 -36.75 -7.58 -49.00
C ALA A 618 -37.52 -8.06 -47.74
N GLN A 619 -37.69 -7.18 -46.74
CA GLN A 619 -38.85 -6.28 -46.55
C GLN A 619 -40.18 -6.96 -46.15
N THR A 620 -40.56 -6.79 -44.87
CA THR A 620 -41.91 -6.60 -44.27
C THR A 620 -41.68 -6.62 -42.74
N SER A 621 -42.11 -5.70 -41.87
CA SER A 621 -43.29 -4.83 -41.73
C SER A 621 -44.56 -5.51 -41.20
N SER A 622 -44.66 -5.67 -39.86
CA SER A 622 -45.95 -5.65 -39.15
C SER A 622 -45.78 -5.32 -37.66
N THR A 623 -46.62 -4.41 -37.16
CA THR A 623 -46.87 -4.17 -35.73
C THR A 623 -48.00 -5.08 -35.24
N PRO A 624 -48.11 -5.36 -33.93
CA PRO A 624 -49.12 -4.63 -33.15
C PRO A 624 -48.56 -4.12 -31.80
N ALA A 625 -48.93 -2.97 -31.22
CA ALA A 625 -50.20 -2.23 -31.15
C ALA A 625 -51.15 -2.73 -30.04
N GLY A 626 -51.36 -1.86 -29.03
CA GLY A 626 -52.18 -2.11 -27.82
C GLY A 626 -51.33 -2.28 -26.55
N GLY A 627 -51.50 -1.49 -25.49
CA GLY A 627 -52.35 -0.30 -25.33
C GLY A 627 -52.20 0.35 -23.94
N GLN A 628 -52.42 1.67 -23.89
CA GLN A 628 -52.66 2.58 -22.75
C GLN A 628 -52.85 1.95 -21.34
N THR A 629 -52.31 2.54 -20.26
CA THR A 629 -52.75 3.86 -19.75
C THR A 629 -51.65 4.76 -19.17
N GLN A 630 -52.00 6.05 -19.06
CA GLN A 630 -51.20 7.09 -18.40
C GLN A 630 -51.53 7.16 -16.90
N ASN A 631 -50.58 7.64 -16.10
CA ASN A 631 -50.87 8.69 -15.11
C ASN A 631 -49.58 9.43 -14.76
N ALA A 632 -49.66 10.76 -14.66
CA ALA A 632 -48.57 11.63 -14.25
C ALA A 632 -49.02 12.46 -13.06
N ALA A 633 -48.15 12.61 -12.05
CA ALA A 633 -48.39 13.45 -10.89
C ALA A 633 -47.06 14.04 -10.39
N THR A 634 -46.84 15.32 -10.66
CA THR A 634 -45.84 16.15 -9.97
C THR A 634 -46.32 16.52 -8.57
N PRO A 635 -45.39 16.74 -7.63
CA PRO A 635 -45.62 17.66 -6.53
C PRO A 635 -44.61 18.82 -6.56
N GLU A 636 -45.11 20.05 -6.54
CA GLU A 636 -44.33 21.26 -6.21
C GLU A 636 -44.21 21.41 -4.68
N PRO A 637 -43.27 22.26 -4.17
CA PRO A 637 -42.94 22.31 -2.75
C PRO A 637 -43.97 23.07 -1.90
N ALA A 638 -44.05 22.71 -0.63
CA ALA A 638 -44.74 23.48 0.41
C ALA A 638 -43.73 24.08 1.40
N ALA A 639 -43.98 25.30 1.85
CA ALA A 639 -43.18 26.00 2.86
C ALA A 639 -44.10 26.82 3.79
N ALA A 640 -43.60 27.12 4.99
CA ALA A 640 -44.19 27.95 6.04
C ALA A 640 -45.54 27.47 6.64
N GLN A 641 -45.44 26.79 7.79
CA GLN A 641 -45.73 27.44 9.08
C GLN A 641 -44.60 27.11 10.07
#